data_AF-A0A914Q0D9-F1
#
_entry.id   AF-A0A914Q0D9-F1
#
_cell.length_a   1.000
_cell.length_b   1.000
_cell.length_c   1.000
_cell.angle_alpha   90.00
_cell.angle_beta   90.00
_cell.angle_gamma   90.00
#
_symmetry.space_group_name_H-M   'P 1'
#
loop_
_entity.id
_entity.type
_entity.pdbx_description
1 polymer ?
#
loop_
_entity_poly.entity_id
_entity_poly.type
_entity_poly.pdbx_seq_one_letter_code
_entity_poly.pdbx_strand_id
1 'polypeptide(L)'
;MDLLRAKIPNVNPQQIIFTISRAPLHGRILLDKIKVVQKFTQADINARRISYHSDTAKLGAWSQKDSFSFIINVNGKPSIKEEFRFKVLVTFGALTAEHLSQFIQTSNVIQIPIGSSFAFNSTHLNFDSLEKSCGSKLIAEIYRKPSKGQLTFVQDETTSDHASNSREEGISSKLLTNQLSSGRYLIYHSEAAGNDEIIFHVYPSKEQTKRSSRLRVPFFIEIPTRKSEIEIAKFRRELNLVSGGSTNFDPLDFQTTSENYSPSEITYTLLQKGSNGVKVVVMDSKVEEKVTFTQAQINKGQIRLEHTPLSNDDRFDVLVFGIDGGQTKALIIRIEPLALNLFNHSDITYEQGTTYVVLNRYHLGASSNGDRSKIIYNITKPPENGTFYWVAGEKEAQWFTQKNIDDGDILYAQVELSAYQDSFEFTLGNEELEMLQKKSNIIVLPKIETQDLISDAKTITQINDGFLNASALVGNTPRYLVVNPPIYGRLFLHPKLNESIIFFTHDDVIQGKLFFHAFDVDERVDDEIELELRGDSIQPARFKWHVDIRPVDKRLGIVEPNSRRDKENEEINRATPKMAPELSQHLPVLILVGVILATVCILCCRKNSSSQKKKADAARAAAERDEEALNLNLSGSDSDVQEGIH
;
A
#
# COMPACT_ATOMS: atom_id res chain seq x y z
N MET A 1 -11.92 24.20 51.52
CA MET A 1 -13.28 24.43 52.05
C MET A 1 -13.74 23.14 52.72
N ASP A 2 -14.18 23.21 53.96
CA ASP A 2 -14.80 22.05 54.62
C ASP A 2 -16.20 21.86 54.03
N LEU A 3 -16.48 20.69 53.44
CA LEU A 3 -17.73 20.41 52.73
C LEU A 3 -18.94 20.30 53.68
N LEU A 4 -18.71 19.99 54.97
CA LEU A 4 -19.73 19.88 56.02
C LEU A 4 -19.40 20.82 57.18
N ARG A 5 -20.28 21.78 57.49
CA ARG A 5 -20.09 22.69 58.63
C ARG A 5 -21.43 23.22 59.14
N ALA A 6 -21.54 23.30 60.46
CA ALA A 6 -22.60 24.02 61.16
C ALA A 6 -21.97 25.20 61.90
N LYS A 7 -22.57 26.38 61.76
CA LYS A 7 -22.17 27.59 62.48
C LYS A 7 -23.37 28.13 63.25
N ILE A 8 -23.38 27.90 64.55
CA ILE A 8 -24.41 28.43 65.46
C ILE A 8 -23.77 29.56 66.28
N PRO A 9 -24.30 30.79 66.22
CA PRO A 9 -23.76 31.91 66.99
C PRO A 9 -23.67 31.58 68.49
N ASN A 10 -22.57 31.98 69.13
CA ASN A 10 -22.34 31.84 70.57
C ASN A 10 -22.37 30.39 71.12
N VAL A 11 -22.10 29.38 70.27
CA VAL A 11 -21.98 27.98 70.67
C VAL A 11 -20.59 27.45 70.33
N ASN A 12 -19.93 26.79 71.28
CA ASN A 12 -18.61 26.22 71.06
C ASN A 12 -18.71 25.02 70.09
N PRO A 13 -17.80 24.86 69.09
CA PRO A 13 -17.80 23.72 68.19
C PRO A 13 -17.91 22.33 68.84
N GLN A 14 -17.41 22.15 70.07
CA GLN A 14 -17.55 20.89 70.82
C GLN A 14 -18.99 20.59 71.24
N GLN A 15 -19.82 21.62 71.39
CA GLN A 15 -21.22 21.50 71.81
C GLN A 15 -22.18 21.25 70.64
N ILE A 16 -21.72 21.41 69.39
CA ILE A 16 -22.51 21.17 68.19
C ILE A 16 -22.30 19.72 67.76
N ILE A 17 -23.33 18.89 67.93
CA ILE A 17 -23.31 17.45 67.68
C ILE A 17 -24.11 17.12 66.43
N PHE A 18 -23.46 16.49 65.46
CA PHE A 18 -24.09 15.87 64.30
C PHE A 18 -24.50 14.45 64.68
N THR A 19 -25.77 14.10 64.48
CA THR A 19 -26.27 12.72 64.68
C THR A 19 -26.79 12.19 63.36
N ILE A 20 -26.20 11.12 62.85
CA ILE A 20 -26.62 10.45 61.62
C ILE A 20 -27.98 9.81 61.85
N SER A 21 -29.00 10.28 61.14
CA SER A 21 -30.36 9.73 61.16
C SER A 21 -30.54 8.62 60.13
N ARG A 22 -29.86 8.73 58.97
CA ARG A 22 -29.81 7.69 57.94
C ARG A 22 -28.38 7.47 57.51
N ALA A 23 -27.87 6.27 57.73
CA ALA A 23 -26.53 5.88 57.33
C ALA A 23 -26.38 5.88 55.79
N PRO A 24 -25.16 6.11 55.28
CA PRO A 24 -24.87 5.93 53.86
C PRO A 24 -25.06 4.46 53.43
N LEU A 25 -25.43 4.24 52.17
CA LEU A 25 -25.72 2.90 51.63
C LEU A 25 -24.45 2.16 51.15
N HIS A 26 -23.48 2.92 50.64
CA HIS A 26 -22.28 2.43 49.96
C HIS A 26 -20.98 2.82 50.68
N GLY A 27 -21.07 3.25 51.94
CA GLY A 27 -19.92 3.62 52.73
C GLY A 27 -20.21 3.71 54.22
N ARG A 28 -19.23 4.22 54.97
CA ARG A 28 -19.29 4.39 56.42
C ARG A 28 -18.62 5.70 56.82
N ILE A 29 -19.13 6.33 57.87
CA ILE A 29 -18.50 7.52 58.46
C ILE A 29 -17.58 7.07 59.58
N LEU A 30 -16.30 7.42 59.49
CA LEU A 30 -15.25 7.01 60.41
C LEU A 30 -14.68 8.21 61.16
N LEU A 31 -14.49 8.07 62.47
CA LEU A 31 -13.67 8.93 63.31
C LEU A 31 -12.24 8.38 63.35
N ASP A 32 -11.27 9.27 63.15
CA ASP A 32 -9.83 8.97 63.09
C ASP A 32 -9.50 7.85 62.09
N LYS A 33 -10.26 7.78 60.98
CA LYS A 33 -10.17 6.76 59.92
C LYS A 33 -10.39 5.30 60.36
N ILE A 34 -10.73 5.05 61.62
CA ILE A 34 -10.81 3.69 62.19
C ILE A 34 -12.22 3.37 62.68
N LYS A 35 -12.80 4.24 63.51
CA LYS A 35 -14.03 3.91 64.25
C LYS A 35 -15.27 4.37 63.49
N VAL A 36 -16.17 3.45 63.15
CA VAL A 36 -17.50 3.80 62.62
C VAL A 36 -18.29 4.57 63.68
N VAL A 37 -18.79 5.75 63.33
CA VAL A 37 -19.51 6.64 64.26
C VAL A 37 -20.89 7.01 63.73
N GLN A 38 -21.86 7.12 64.64
CA GLN A 38 -23.19 7.70 64.36
C GLN A 38 -23.33 9.13 64.88
N LYS A 39 -22.41 9.58 65.73
CA LYS A 39 -22.38 10.93 66.31
C LYS A 39 -20.97 11.48 66.29
N PHE A 40 -20.83 12.76 65.97
CA PHE A 40 -19.56 13.49 65.99
C PHE A 40 -19.81 14.98 66.21
N THR A 41 -18.78 15.73 66.60
CA THR A 41 -18.90 17.16 66.90
C THR A 41 -18.39 18.04 65.75
N GLN A 42 -18.76 19.32 65.75
CA GLN A 42 -18.13 20.29 64.84
C GLN A 42 -16.61 20.41 65.12
N ALA A 43 -16.16 20.20 66.36
CA ALA A 43 -14.73 20.15 66.68
C ALA A 43 -14.00 18.98 65.98
N ASP A 44 -14.63 17.80 65.87
CA ASP A 44 -14.07 16.65 65.15
C ASP A 44 -13.92 16.93 63.65
N ILE A 45 -14.91 17.61 63.04
CA ILE A 45 -14.82 18.06 61.65
C ILE A 45 -13.69 19.08 61.48
N ASN A 46 -13.63 20.09 62.35
CA ASN A 46 -12.60 21.13 62.29
C ASN A 46 -11.18 20.53 62.44
N ALA A 47 -11.04 19.48 63.25
CA ALA A 47 -9.80 18.74 63.41
C ALA A 47 -9.53 17.71 62.29
N ARG A 48 -10.38 17.65 61.24
CA ARG A 48 -10.29 16.70 60.10
C ARG A 48 -10.27 15.23 60.51
N ARG A 49 -10.91 14.89 61.64
CA ARG A 49 -10.97 13.53 62.18
C ARG A 49 -12.07 12.69 61.55
N ILE A 50 -13.07 13.33 60.94
CA ILE A 50 -14.19 12.66 60.28
C ILE A 50 -13.85 12.38 58.82
N SER A 51 -14.03 11.13 58.40
CA SER A 51 -13.80 10.67 57.04
C SER A 51 -14.95 9.79 56.56
N TYR A 52 -15.21 9.80 55.26
CA TYR A 52 -16.11 8.86 54.61
C TYR A 52 -15.28 7.78 53.94
N HIS A 53 -15.57 6.51 54.23
CA HIS A 53 -14.88 5.36 53.67
C HIS A 53 -15.85 4.54 52.81
N SER A 54 -15.43 4.20 51.59
CA SER A 54 -16.19 3.37 50.65
C SER A 54 -15.27 2.33 50.01
N ASP A 55 -15.83 1.16 49.71
CA ASP A 55 -15.14 0.07 49.04
C ASP A 55 -15.14 0.31 47.52
N THR A 56 -14.16 1.09 47.06
CA THR A 56 -14.05 1.50 45.65
C THR A 56 -13.87 0.31 44.70
N ALA A 57 -13.34 -0.82 45.18
CA ALA A 57 -13.20 -2.03 44.38
C ALA A 57 -14.55 -2.67 44.00
N LYS A 58 -15.62 -2.39 44.76
CA LYS A 58 -16.97 -2.93 44.54
C LYS A 58 -17.94 -1.96 43.85
N LEU A 59 -17.44 -0.85 43.29
CA LEU A 59 -18.31 0.17 42.70
C LEU A 59 -19.10 -0.34 41.48
N GLY A 60 -18.51 -1.21 40.66
CA GLY A 60 -19.11 -1.75 39.43
C GLY A 60 -19.38 -0.73 38.31
N ALA A 61 -19.05 0.55 38.54
CA ALA A 61 -19.23 1.67 37.62
C ALA A 61 -18.20 2.77 37.92
N TRP A 62 -17.96 3.69 36.99
CA TRP A 62 -16.97 4.77 37.19
C TRP A 62 -17.28 5.71 38.36
N SER A 63 -18.56 5.92 38.65
CA SER A 63 -19.02 6.77 39.74
C SER A 63 -20.32 6.24 40.34
N GLN A 64 -20.46 6.35 41.66
CA GLN A 64 -21.66 5.99 42.40
C GLN A 64 -22.04 7.13 43.36
N LYS A 65 -23.32 7.49 43.37
CA LYS A 65 -23.85 8.48 44.32
C LYS A 65 -24.21 7.76 45.61
N ASP A 66 -23.86 8.37 46.73
CA ASP A 66 -24.33 7.97 48.06
C ASP A 66 -24.77 9.23 48.82
N SER A 67 -25.40 9.05 49.98
CA SER A 67 -25.74 10.14 50.86
C SER A 67 -26.06 9.62 52.25
N PHE A 68 -25.80 10.44 53.25
CA PHE A 68 -26.32 10.20 54.60
C PHE A 68 -27.16 11.39 55.04
N SER A 69 -28.12 11.13 55.92
CA SER A 69 -28.92 12.17 56.56
C SER A 69 -28.48 12.34 58.01
N PHE A 70 -28.57 13.56 58.52
CA PHE A 70 -28.20 13.88 59.89
C PHE A 70 -29.04 15.02 60.46
N ILE A 71 -29.12 15.07 61.78
CA ILE A 71 -29.69 16.17 62.54
C ILE A 71 -28.58 16.86 63.35
N ILE A 72 -28.77 18.15 63.64
CA ILE A 72 -27.83 18.94 64.45
C ILE A 72 -28.45 19.20 65.82
N ASN A 73 -27.73 18.81 66.87
CA ASN A 73 -28.12 19.04 68.26
C ASN A 73 -27.08 19.92 68.94
N VAL A 74 -27.52 20.86 69.77
CA VAL A 74 -26.64 21.61 70.68
C VAL A 74 -26.79 21.02 72.08
N ASN A 75 -25.68 20.63 72.69
CA ASN A 75 -25.71 20.08 74.04
C ASN A 75 -26.38 21.08 75.01
N GLY A 76 -27.48 20.67 75.67
CA GLY A 76 -28.26 21.52 76.58
C GLY A 76 -29.35 22.41 75.97
N LYS A 77 -29.66 22.28 74.66
CA LYS A 77 -30.81 22.95 74.00
C LYS A 77 -31.73 21.94 73.30
N PRO A 78 -33.02 22.25 73.11
CA PRO A 78 -33.92 21.38 72.36
C PRO A 78 -33.42 21.17 70.92
N SER A 79 -33.50 19.92 70.45
CA SER A 79 -33.03 19.49 69.13
C SER A 79 -33.64 20.31 68.00
N ILE A 80 -32.80 20.73 67.05
CA ILE A 80 -33.26 21.25 65.76
C ILE A 80 -33.86 20.05 65.02
N LYS A 81 -35.18 20.03 64.82
CA LYS A 81 -35.90 18.91 64.17
C LYS A 81 -35.72 18.85 62.65
N GLU A 82 -34.86 19.69 62.09
CA GLU A 82 -34.56 19.70 60.66
C GLU A 82 -33.54 18.60 60.33
N GLU A 83 -33.88 17.75 59.37
CA GLU A 83 -33.01 16.70 58.84
C GLU A 83 -32.27 17.22 57.61
N PHE A 84 -30.94 17.22 57.67
CA PHE A 84 -30.07 17.63 56.58
C PHE A 84 -29.56 16.40 55.83
N ARG A 85 -29.34 16.55 54.52
CA ARG A 85 -28.80 15.47 53.66
C ARG A 85 -27.43 15.87 53.10
N PHE A 86 -26.42 15.07 53.40
CA PHE A 86 -25.09 15.21 52.81
C PHE A 86 -24.95 14.25 51.62
N LYS A 87 -24.69 14.79 50.43
CA LYS A 87 -24.50 13.99 49.21
C LYS A 87 -23.01 13.66 49.03
N VAL A 88 -22.73 12.41 48.74
CA VAL A 88 -21.39 11.88 48.48
C VAL A 88 -21.34 11.35 47.05
N LEU A 89 -20.26 11.62 46.34
CA LEU A 89 -19.97 11.00 45.05
C LEU A 89 -18.69 10.18 45.22
N VAL A 90 -18.81 8.87 45.12
CA VAL A 90 -17.66 7.97 45.06
C VAL A 90 -17.31 7.78 43.59
N THR A 91 -16.05 7.97 43.21
CA THR A 91 -15.62 7.87 41.81
C THR A 91 -14.16 7.47 41.70
N PHE A 92 -13.84 6.69 40.67
CA PHE A 92 -12.47 6.40 40.27
C PHE A 92 -11.69 7.66 39.91
N GLY A 93 -12.35 8.74 39.46
CA GLY A 93 -11.71 10.03 39.19
C GLY A 93 -11.07 10.70 40.42
N ALA A 94 -11.45 10.28 41.62
CA ALA A 94 -10.94 10.80 42.89
C ALA A 94 -10.01 9.82 43.63
N LEU A 95 -9.53 8.77 42.94
CA LEU A 95 -8.55 7.83 43.49
C LEU A 95 -7.27 8.55 43.93
N THR A 96 -6.80 8.22 45.13
CA THR A 96 -5.52 8.72 45.65
C THR A 96 -4.36 7.93 45.07
N ALA A 97 -3.17 8.52 45.04
CA ALA A 97 -1.95 7.84 44.57
C ALA A 97 -1.68 6.53 45.35
N GLU A 98 -1.98 6.50 46.65
CA GLU A 98 -1.85 5.33 47.52
C GLU A 98 -2.68 4.12 47.06
N HIS A 99 -3.87 4.36 46.51
CA HIS A 99 -4.77 3.31 46.04
C HIS A 99 -4.66 3.05 44.53
N LEU A 100 -3.89 3.87 43.80
CA LEU A 100 -3.76 3.76 42.35
C LEU A 100 -3.18 2.40 41.92
N SER A 101 -2.19 1.91 42.67
CA SER A 101 -1.51 0.62 42.43
C SER A 101 -2.43 -0.60 42.54
N GLN A 102 -3.59 -0.47 43.21
CA GLN A 102 -4.58 -1.53 43.30
C GLN A 102 -5.34 -1.73 41.99
N PHE A 103 -5.46 -0.67 41.17
CA PHE A 103 -6.27 -0.66 39.95
C PHE A 103 -5.43 -0.54 38.68
N ILE A 104 -4.25 0.08 38.76
CA ILE A 104 -3.35 0.30 37.64
C ILE A 104 -1.99 -0.24 38.03
N GLN A 105 -1.54 -1.28 37.33
CA GLN A 105 -0.17 -1.75 37.47
C GLN A 105 0.71 -0.86 36.61
N THR A 106 1.62 -0.13 37.24
CA THR A 106 2.63 0.67 36.55
C THR A 106 3.98 -0.01 36.72
N SER A 107 4.82 0.02 35.69
CA SER A 107 6.24 -0.30 35.87
C SER A 107 6.84 0.53 37.02
N ASN A 108 7.88 -0.02 37.66
CA ASN A 108 8.81 0.82 38.40
C ASN A 108 9.41 1.89 37.46
N VAL A 109 10.04 2.92 38.04
CA VAL A 109 10.68 4.00 37.27
C VAL A 109 11.52 3.41 36.13
N ILE A 110 11.17 3.76 34.89
CA ILE A 110 11.89 3.27 33.71
C ILE A 110 13.19 4.05 33.59
N GLN A 111 14.31 3.33 33.55
CA GLN A 111 15.62 3.90 33.31
C GLN A 111 16.05 3.66 31.87
N ILE A 112 16.15 4.73 31.08
CA ILE A 112 16.60 4.66 29.69
C ILE A 112 17.63 5.76 29.36
N PRO A 113 18.80 5.43 28.80
CA PRO A 113 19.82 6.42 28.46
C PRO A 113 19.34 7.45 27.42
N ILE A 114 19.96 8.63 27.42
CA ILE A 114 19.71 9.69 26.44
C ILE A 114 19.77 9.14 25.01
N GLY A 115 18.83 9.55 24.16
CA GLY A 115 18.73 9.11 22.78
C GLY A 115 17.96 7.79 22.60
N SER A 116 17.60 7.10 23.69
CA SER A 116 16.78 5.89 23.64
C SER A 116 15.30 6.18 23.40
N SER A 117 14.57 5.18 22.92
CA SER A 117 13.11 5.20 22.82
C SER A 117 12.47 3.86 23.19
N PHE A 118 11.23 3.93 23.66
CA PHE A 118 10.38 2.76 23.91
C PHE A 118 8.93 3.06 23.54
N ALA A 119 8.15 2.02 23.28
CA ALA A 119 6.72 2.12 23.04
C ALA A 119 5.92 1.72 24.29
N PHE A 120 4.88 2.47 24.62
CA PHE A 120 4.01 2.14 25.75
C PHE A 120 3.25 0.85 25.48
N ASN A 121 3.22 -0.03 26.48
CA ASN A 121 2.55 -1.32 26.41
C ASN A 121 2.05 -1.73 27.82
N SER A 122 1.48 -2.92 27.95
CA SER A 122 0.91 -3.42 29.21
C SER A 122 1.92 -3.66 30.34
N THR A 123 3.23 -3.76 30.06
CA THR A 123 4.25 -3.84 31.13
C THR A 123 4.48 -2.46 31.75
N HIS A 124 4.36 -1.40 30.93
CA HIS A 124 4.50 -0.01 31.36
C HIS A 124 3.27 0.50 32.12
N LEU A 125 2.08 0.33 31.53
CA LEU A 125 0.80 0.77 32.08
C LEU A 125 -0.27 -0.28 31.78
N ASN A 126 -0.81 -0.92 32.82
CA ASN A 126 -1.90 -1.88 32.68
C ASN A 126 -3.18 -1.35 33.35
N PHE A 127 -4.24 -1.21 32.55
CA PHE A 127 -5.56 -0.72 32.99
C PHE A 127 -6.61 -1.82 33.15
N ASP A 128 -6.28 -3.09 32.91
CA ASP A 128 -7.25 -4.19 32.87
C ASP A 128 -8.05 -4.33 34.17
N SER A 129 -7.38 -4.19 35.32
CA SER A 129 -8.03 -4.23 36.64
C SER A 129 -9.01 -3.08 36.81
N LEU A 130 -8.62 -1.86 36.42
CA LEU A 130 -9.49 -0.68 36.46
C LEU A 130 -10.71 -0.84 35.53
N GLU A 131 -10.50 -1.29 34.29
CA GLU A 131 -11.57 -1.52 33.31
C GLU A 131 -12.56 -2.57 33.79
N LYS A 132 -12.07 -3.67 34.36
CA LYS A 132 -12.91 -4.71 34.97
C LYS A 132 -13.72 -4.16 36.15
N SER A 133 -13.12 -3.34 37.02
CA SER A 133 -13.81 -2.76 38.17
C SER A 133 -14.87 -1.73 37.80
N CYS A 134 -14.68 -0.94 36.73
CA CYS A 134 -15.63 0.09 36.31
C CYS A 134 -16.57 -0.33 35.17
N GLY A 135 -16.35 -1.48 34.54
CA GLY A 135 -17.20 -2.04 33.48
C GLY A 135 -17.34 -1.14 32.24
N SER A 136 -16.29 -0.38 31.91
CA SER A 136 -16.33 0.63 30.85
C SER A 136 -15.02 0.68 30.08
N LYS A 137 -15.08 0.92 28.76
CA LYS A 137 -13.90 1.28 27.97
C LYS A 137 -13.37 2.63 28.42
N LEU A 138 -12.06 2.74 28.56
CA LEU A 138 -11.40 3.93 29.06
C LEU A 138 -10.60 4.64 27.96
N ILE A 139 -10.44 5.95 28.14
CA ILE A 139 -9.56 6.81 27.36
C ILE A 139 -8.45 7.27 28.28
N ALA A 140 -7.21 7.19 27.80
CA ALA A 140 -6.04 7.81 28.39
C ALA A 140 -5.71 9.08 27.58
N GLU A 141 -5.79 10.24 28.23
CA GLU A 141 -5.49 11.55 27.66
C GLU A 141 -4.19 12.09 28.26
N ILE A 142 -3.23 12.54 27.45
CA ILE A 142 -2.03 13.21 27.95
C ILE A 142 -2.42 14.58 28.49
N TYR A 143 -2.42 14.72 29.82
CA TYR A 143 -2.68 15.97 30.50
C TYR A 143 -1.41 16.81 30.66
N ARG A 144 -0.30 16.18 31.04
CA ARG A 144 1.02 16.82 31.11
C ARG A 144 1.99 16.04 30.24
N LYS A 145 2.58 16.75 29.27
CA LYS A 145 3.65 16.24 28.42
C LYS A 145 4.97 16.15 29.20
N PRO A 146 5.88 15.26 28.78
CA PRO A 146 7.23 15.20 29.33
C PRO A 146 8.00 16.51 29.11
N SER A 147 9.01 16.73 29.95
CA SER A 147 9.89 17.89 29.98
C SER A 147 11.32 17.58 29.51
N LYS A 148 11.71 16.30 29.46
CA LYS A 148 13.06 15.84 29.09
C LYS A 148 13.08 14.90 27.88
N GLY A 149 11.91 14.56 27.37
CA GLY A 149 11.74 13.76 26.16
C GLY A 149 10.54 14.22 25.35
N GLN A 150 10.34 13.51 24.23
CA GLN A 150 9.27 13.77 23.28
C GLN A 150 8.35 12.55 23.16
N LEU A 151 7.07 12.81 22.91
CA LEU A 151 6.07 11.78 22.61
C LEU A 151 5.70 11.81 21.13
N THR A 152 5.70 10.63 20.51
CA THR A 152 5.29 10.41 19.13
C THR A 152 4.07 9.51 19.12
N PHE A 153 2.98 9.97 18.51
CA PHE A 153 1.80 9.15 18.25
C PHE A 153 1.96 8.45 16.91
N VAL A 154 1.71 7.14 16.88
CA VAL A 154 1.71 6.36 15.64
C VAL A 154 0.25 6.12 15.25
N GLN A 155 -0.13 6.60 14.07
CA GLN A 155 -1.49 6.49 13.53
C GLN A 155 -1.42 6.17 12.04
N ASP A 156 -2.48 5.57 11.52
CA ASP A 156 -2.62 5.31 10.10
C ASP A 156 -2.98 6.58 9.34
N GLU A 157 -2.06 7.07 8.50
CA GLU A 157 -2.20 8.32 7.76
C GLU A 157 -3.40 8.32 6.79
N THR A 158 -3.84 7.15 6.30
CA THR A 158 -4.98 7.08 5.36
C THR A 158 -6.35 7.22 6.01
N THR A 159 -6.45 7.12 7.35
CA THR A 159 -7.71 7.38 8.05
C THR A 159 -8.02 8.88 8.17
N SER A 160 -7.09 9.75 7.75
CA SER A 160 -7.24 11.20 7.79
C SER A 160 -8.14 11.78 6.67
N ASP A 161 -8.42 11.03 5.60
CA ASP A 161 -9.22 11.50 4.46
C ASP A 161 -10.74 11.60 4.74
N HIS A 162 -11.21 11.08 5.89
CA HIS A 162 -12.58 11.28 6.36
C HIS A 162 -12.68 12.20 7.59
N ALA A 163 -11.57 12.79 8.04
CA ALA A 163 -11.50 13.72 9.17
C ALA A 163 -11.11 15.15 8.76
N SER A 164 -11.20 15.50 7.47
CA SER A 164 -11.03 16.87 6.99
C SER A 164 -12.27 17.72 7.26
N ASN A 165 -12.61 17.93 8.54
CA ASN A 165 -13.48 19.02 9.03
C ASN A 165 -13.26 19.31 10.52
N SER A 166 -12.03 19.14 11.02
CA SER A 166 -11.60 19.73 12.31
C SER A 166 -10.10 20.03 12.31
N ARG A 167 -9.67 20.90 11.37
CA ARG A 167 -8.39 21.61 11.49
C ARG A 167 -8.57 22.82 12.42
N GLU A 168 -8.84 22.54 13.69
CA GLU A 168 -8.63 23.46 14.81
C GLU A 168 -7.99 22.64 15.96
N GLU A 169 -6.70 22.91 16.21
CA GLU A 169 -5.91 22.56 17.41
C GLU A 169 -6.28 21.26 18.17
N GLY A 170 -5.73 20.11 17.77
CA GLY A 170 -5.90 18.89 18.57
C GLY A 170 -5.23 17.65 18.01
N ILE A 171 -3.94 17.69 17.67
CA ILE A 171 -3.19 16.47 17.35
C ILE A 171 -3.29 15.50 18.54
N SER A 172 -3.89 14.34 18.28
CA SER A 172 -4.45 13.33 19.19
C SER A 172 -3.70 13.11 20.51
N SER A 173 -4.05 13.84 21.58
CA SER A 173 -3.55 13.56 22.95
C SER A 173 -4.28 12.39 23.64
N LYS A 174 -5.23 11.74 22.96
CA LYS A 174 -6.14 10.74 23.51
C LYS A 174 -5.93 9.39 22.83
N LEU A 175 -5.91 8.32 23.61
CA LEU A 175 -5.89 6.93 23.14
C LEU A 175 -6.90 6.12 23.95
N LEU A 176 -7.45 5.07 23.35
CA LEU A 176 -8.05 4.02 24.18
C LEU A 176 -6.95 3.35 25.01
N THR A 177 -7.27 2.95 26.23
CA THR A 177 -6.36 2.24 27.13
C THR A 177 -5.81 0.96 26.52
N ASN A 178 -6.63 0.20 25.77
CA ASN A 178 -6.16 -0.99 25.04
C ASN A 178 -5.18 -0.66 23.90
N GLN A 179 -5.34 0.49 23.22
CA GLN A 179 -4.37 0.98 22.23
C GLN A 179 -3.05 1.35 22.92
N LEU A 180 -3.10 2.06 24.05
CA LEU A 180 -1.93 2.42 24.84
C LEU A 180 -1.19 1.17 25.37
N SER A 181 -1.92 0.12 25.75
CA SER A 181 -1.34 -1.15 26.21
C SER A 181 -0.79 -2.03 25.09
N SER A 182 -1.07 -1.73 23.82
CA SER A 182 -0.72 -2.61 22.69
C SER A 182 0.74 -2.59 22.26
N GLY A 183 1.54 -1.62 22.71
CA GLY A 183 2.90 -1.43 22.22
C GLY A 183 3.04 -0.59 20.96
N ARG A 184 1.96 -0.10 20.35
CA ARG A 184 2.02 0.46 18.98
C ARG A 184 1.76 1.96 18.85
N TYR A 185 0.91 2.55 19.69
CA TYR A 185 0.35 3.88 19.38
C TYR A 185 1.07 5.07 20.02
N LEU A 186 1.91 4.85 21.04
CA LEU A 186 2.61 5.93 21.73
C LEU A 186 4.06 5.53 22.00
N ILE A 187 4.99 6.33 21.50
CA ILE A 187 6.42 6.15 21.68
C ILE A 187 6.98 7.34 22.47
N TYR A 188 7.84 7.05 23.44
CA TYR A 188 8.64 8.04 24.16
C TYR A 188 10.07 8.06 23.62
N HIS A 189 10.61 9.25 23.42
CA HIS A 189 12.00 9.49 23.01
C HIS A 189 12.70 10.32 24.09
N SER A 190 13.82 9.82 24.62
CA SER A 190 14.64 10.56 25.59
C SER A 190 15.56 11.55 24.88
N GLU A 191 15.56 12.81 25.32
CA GLU A 191 16.34 13.89 24.68
C GLU A 191 17.36 14.52 25.62
N ALA A 192 17.03 14.63 26.91
CA ALA A 192 17.89 15.25 27.91
C ALA A 192 17.92 14.45 29.22
N ALA A 193 19.06 14.46 29.92
CA ALA A 193 19.19 13.80 31.21
C ALA A 193 18.26 14.40 32.29
N GLY A 194 17.92 13.56 33.27
CA GLY A 194 17.14 13.92 34.46
C GLY A 194 15.86 13.11 34.59
N ASN A 195 15.10 13.42 35.63
CA ASN A 195 13.78 12.84 35.86
C ASN A 195 12.75 13.50 34.96
N ASP A 196 11.88 12.68 34.38
CA ASP A 196 10.77 13.11 33.55
C ASP A 196 9.44 12.55 34.07
N GLU A 197 8.35 13.26 33.81
CA GLU A 197 7.01 12.92 34.25
C GLU A 197 6.00 13.11 33.11
N ILE A 198 5.20 12.08 32.86
CA ILE A 198 4.02 12.15 32.01
C ILE A 198 2.79 11.98 32.92
N ILE A 199 1.80 12.86 32.77
CA ILE A 199 0.54 12.71 33.53
C ILE A 199 -0.57 12.38 32.55
N PHE A 200 -1.18 11.22 32.74
CA PHE A 200 -2.38 10.80 32.03
C PHE A 200 -3.63 11.17 32.83
N HIS A 201 -4.64 11.62 32.12
CA HIS A 201 -6.02 11.68 32.57
C HIS A 201 -6.77 10.48 32.02
N VAL A 202 -7.23 9.59 32.90
CA VAL A 202 -7.97 8.38 32.55
C VAL A 202 -9.44 8.53 32.91
N TYR A 203 -10.33 8.21 31.99
CA TYR A 203 -11.77 8.36 32.18
C TYR A 203 -12.57 7.50 31.20
N PRO A 204 -13.86 7.19 31.48
CA PRO A 204 -14.69 6.42 30.57
C PRO A 204 -14.94 7.14 29.26
N SER A 205 -14.98 6.41 28.14
CA SER A 205 -15.24 7.01 26.82
C SER A 205 -16.57 7.76 26.73
N LYS A 206 -17.53 7.45 27.60
CA LYS A 206 -18.85 8.10 27.69
C LYS A 206 -18.85 9.39 28.53
N GLU A 207 -17.81 9.66 29.32
CA GLU A 207 -17.73 10.80 30.25
C GLU A 207 -16.67 11.83 29.84
N GLN A 208 -16.44 12.02 28.54
CA GLN A 208 -15.34 12.86 28.04
C GLN A 208 -15.43 14.33 28.46
N THR A 209 -16.62 14.88 28.67
CA THR A 209 -16.80 16.29 29.04
C THR A 209 -16.74 16.53 30.56
N LYS A 210 -16.81 15.47 31.36
CA LYS A 210 -16.97 15.56 32.82
C LYS A 210 -15.61 15.60 33.51
N ARG A 211 -15.19 16.80 33.90
CA ARG A 211 -13.90 17.04 34.58
C ARG A 211 -13.71 16.25 35.88
N SER A 212 -14.78 16.06 36.65
CA SER A 212 -14.72 15.29 37.91
C SER A 212 -14.43 13.79 37.70
N SER A 213 -14.49 13.32 36.45
CA SER A 213 -14.25 11.93 36.10
C SER A 213 -12.81 11.67 35.68
N ARG A 214 -11.92 12.67 35.72
CA ARG A 214 -10.52 12.52 35.32
C ARG A 214 -9.69 11.92 36.46
N LEU A 215 -9.33 10.65 36.32
CA LEU A 215 -8.33 10.01 37.17
C LEU A 215 -6.92 10.44 36.71
N ARG A 216 -6.13 11.00 37.62
CA ARG A 216 -4.74 11.38 37.36
C ARG A 216 -3.80 10.20 37.56
N VAL A 217 -3.09 9.80 36.51
CA VAL A 217 -2.14 8.68 36.50
C VAL A 217 -0.76 9.23 36.11
N PRO A 218 0.15 9.47 37.08
CA PRO A 218 1.52 9.88 36.78
C PRO A 218 2.36 8.68 36.33
N PHE A 219 3.29 8.93 35.41
CA PHE A 219 4.26 7.97 34.92
C PHE A 219 5.65 8.62 34.94
N PHE A 220 6.59 7.98 35.64
CA PHE A 220 7.91 8.55 35.91
C PHE A 220 8.99 7.83 35.11
N ILE A 221 9.89 8.61 34.53
CA ILE A 221 11.01 8.13 33.71
C ILE A 221 12.29 8.75 34.27
N GLU A 222 13.36 7.98 34.36
CA GLU A 222 14.68 8.45 34.75
C GLU A 222 15.64 8.31 33.57
N ILE A 223 16.24 9.43 33.16
CA ILE A 223 17.22 9.46 32.07
C ILE A 223 18.60 9.66 32.69
N PRO A 224 19.41 8.58 32.83
CA PRO A 224 20.71 8.67 33.46
C PRO A 224 21.67 9.52 32.63
N THR A 225 22.61 10.18 33.31
CA THR A 225 23.61 11.05 32.69
C THR A 225 24.79 10.28 32.10
N ARG A 226 24.89 8.98 32.37
CA ARG A 226 25.99 8.13 31.88
C ARG A 226 25.87 7.98 30.36
N LYS A 227 26.91 8.40 29.65
CA LYS A 227 27.05 8.14 28.20
C LYS A 227 27.35 6.65 27.99
N SER A 228 26.67 6.04 27.02
CA SER A 228 26.95 4.65 26.62
C SER A 228 28.28 4.57 25.87
N GLU A 229 29.01 3.46 26.04
CA GLU A 229 30.24 3.15 25.27
C GLU A 229 29.94 2.72 23.83
N ILE A 230 28.66 2.48 23.54
CA ILE A 230 28.15 2.12 22.22
C ILE A 230 27.46 3.33 21.61
N GLU A 231 27.82 3.68 20.39
CA GLU A 231 27.25 4.79 19.63
C GLU A 231 26.36 4.27 18.50
N ILE A 232 25.11 4.73 18.48
CA ILE A 232 24.17 4.39 17.41
C ILE A 232 24.27 5.50 16.35
N ALA A 233 25.22 5.34 15.43
CA ALA A 233 25.48 6.29 14.36
C ALA A 233 24.27 6.48 13.44
N LYS A 234 23.56 5.39 13.11
CA LYS A 234 22.32 5.43 12.33
C LYS A 234 21.30 4.42 12.83
N PHE A 235 20.06 4.87 12.95
CA PHE A 235 18.92 4.03 13.22
C PHE A 235 17.70 4.58 12.52
N ARG A 236 17.30 3.96 11.41
CA ARG A 236 16.05 4.29 10.73
C ARG A 236 14.89 4.08 11.70
N ARG A 237 14.04 5.10 11.84
CA ARG A 237 12.91 5.10 12.79
C ARG A 237 11.65 4.46 12.21
N GLU A 238 11.57 4.35 10.90
CA GLU A 238 10.40 3.88 10.18
C GLU A 238 10.78 3.07 8.94
N LEU A 239 10.17 1.90 8.75
CA LEU A 239 10.31 1.04 7.57
C LEU A 239 8.94 0.73 6.96
N ASN A 240 8.90 0.55 5.65
CA ASN A 240 7.73 0.03 4.95
C ASN A 240 7.87 -1.49 4.75
N LEU A 241 6.77 -2.20 4.92
CA LEU A 241 6.68 -3.64 4.75
C LEU A 241 5.35 -3.96 4.08
N VAL A 242 5.37 -4.64 2.93
CA VAL A 242 4.15 -5.07 2.26
C VAL A 242 3.49 -6.21 3.05
N SER A 243 2.16 -6.21 3.13
CA SER A 243 1.39 -7.29 3.74
C SER A 243 1.75 -8.65 3.11
N GLY A 244 2.01 -9.67 3.94
CA GLY A 244 2.49 -10.98 3.47
C GLY A 244 3.91 -11.05 2.97
N GLY A 245 4.56 -9.89 2.89
CA GLY A 245 5.88 -9.74 2.35
C GLY A 245 6.98 -9.89 3.40
N SER A 246 8.20 -9.67 2.93
CA SER A 246 9.38 -9.54 3.76
C SER A 246 10.26 -8.40 3.28
N THR A 247 11.02 -7.79 4.19
CA THR A 247 12.02 -6.77 3.88
C THR A 247 13.26 -6.97 4.73
N ASN A 248 14.45 -6.69 4.19
CA ASN A 248 15.70 -6.84 4.93
C ASN A 248 16.05 -5.55 5.68
N PHE A 249 16.78 -5.68 6.78
CA PHE A 249 17.45 -4.54 7.39
C PHE A 249 18.57 -4.07 6.46
N ASP A 250 18.55 -2.79 6.07
CA ASP A 250 19.61 -2.19 5.27
C ASP A 250 20.81 -1.81 6.17
N PRO A 251 22.03 -2.33 5.91
CA PRO A 251 23.24 -1.95 6.64
C PRO A 251 23.54 -0.44 6.67
N LEU A 252 23.02 0.33 5.71
CA LEU A 252 23.21 1.79 5.65
C LEU A 252 22.27 2.55 6.58
N ASP A 253 21.16 1.93 6.97
CA ASP A 253 20.12 2.51 7.82
C ASP A 253 20.27 2.15 9.31
N PHE A 254 20.99 1.05 9.59
CA PHE A 254 21.20 0.51 10.93
C PHE A 254 22.69 0.33 11.20
N GLN A 255 23.30 1.31 11.84
CA GLN A 255 24.73 1.35 12.13
C GLN A 255 24.96 1.69 13.60
N THR A 256 25.51 0.73 14.33
CA THR A 256 25.99 0.89 15.68
C THR A 256 27.48 0.57 15.72
N THR A 257 28.24 1.43 16.37
CA THR A 257 29.70 1.38 16.45
C THR A 257 30.15 1.50 17.90
N SER A 258 31.33 0.98 18.20
CA SER A 258 31.99 1.19 19.47
C SER A 258 33.50 1.25 19.25
N GLU A 259 34.20 1.97 20.12
CA GLU A 259 35.67 1.97 20.17
C GLU A 259 36.22 0.65 20.70
N ASN A 260 35.43 -0.09 21.52
CA ASN A 260 35.90 -1.26 22.26
C ASN A 260 35.37 -2.60 21.74
N TYR A 261 34.33 -2.60 20.88
CA TYR A 261 33.64 -3.81 20.43
C TYR A 261 33.58 -3.86 18.91
N SER A 262 33.89 -5.04 18.35
CA SER A 262 33.71 -5.31 16.92
C SER A 262 32.22 -5.46 16.57
N PRO A 263 31.83 -5.34 15.29
CA PRO A 263 30.43 -5.53 14.87
C PRO A 263 29.83 -6.91 15.25
N SER A 264 30.66 -7.93 15.45
CA SER A 264 30.21 -9.26 15.87
C SER A 264 29.89 -9.34 17.37
N GLU A 265 30.37 -8.38 18.16
CA GLU A 265 30.18 -8.33 19.62
C GLU A 265 29.06 -7.37 20.02
N ILE A 266 28.63 -6.48 19.12
CA ILE A 266 27.53 -5.55 19.35
C ILE A 266 26.20 -6.27 19.09
N THR A 267 25.43 -6.50 20.15
CA THR A 267 24.20 -7.28 20.12
C THR A 267 22.95 -6.40 20.16
N TYR A 268 21.95 -6.81 19.37
CA TYR A 268 20.59 -6.34 19.35
C TYR A 268 19.68 -7.43 19.91
N THR A 269 18.83 -7.06 20.85
CA THR A 269 17.80 -7.92 21.44
C THR A 269 16.43 -7.35 21.12
N LEU A 270 15.50 -8.15 20.60
CA LEU A 270 14.10 -7.75 20.48
C LEU A 270 13.42 -7.76 21.86
N LEU A 271 13.17 -6.57 22.42
CA LEU A 271 12.51 -6.38 23.72
C LEU A 271 10.98 -6.38 23.59
N GLN A 272 10.46 -5.80 22.51
CA GLN A 272 9.03 -5.80 22.19
C GLN A 272 8.81 -6.39 20.81
N LYS A 273 8.09 -7.52 20.75
CA LYS A 273 7.62 -8.15 19.51
C LYS A 273 6.49 -7.33 18.90
N GLY A 274 6.32 -7.45 17.58
CA GLY A 274 5.20 -6.83 16.88
C GLY A 274 3.88 -7.41 17.37
N SER A 275 2.88 -6.55 17.59
CA SER A 275 1.54 -6.98 17.99
C SER A 275 0.55 -6.99 16.83
N ASN A 276 1.03 -6.71 15.61
CA ASN A 276 0.26 -6.71 14.37
C ASN A 276 0.94 -7.56 13.28
N GLY A 277 1.35 -8.78 13.65
CA GLY A 277 1.81 -9.78 12.68
C GLY A 277 3.26 -9.65 12.22
N VAL A 278 3.97 -8.56 12.57
CA VAL A 278 5.37 -8.38 12.18
C VAL A 278 6.32 -9.20 13.05
N LYS A 279 7.21 -9.95 12.40
CA LYS A 279 8.24 -10.78 13.05
C LYS A 279 9.62 -10.43 12.51
N VAL A 280 10.62 -10.54 13.38
CA VAL A 280 12.03 -10.45 13.00
C VAL A 280 12.55 -11.87 12.81
N VAL A 281 13.19 -12.11 11.66
CA VAL A 281 13.77 -13.39 11.29
C VAL A 281 15.27 -13.20 11.05
N VAL A 282 16.07 -14.04 11.73
CA VAL A 282 17.52 -14.11 11.59
C VAL A 282 17.83 -15.33 10.73
N MET A 283 18.47 -15.12 9.58
CA MET A 283 18.85 -16.21 8.67
C MET A 283 19.70 -17.26 9.38
N ASP A 284 19.46 -18.53 9.06
CA ASP A 284 20.14 -19.71 9.60
C ASP A 284 20.06 -19.90 11.13
N SER A 285 19.24 -19.09 11.82
CA SER A 285 19.01 -19.26 13.25
C SER A 285 17.81 -20.16 13.51
N LYS A 286 17.92 -21.03 14.52
CA LYS A 286 16.77 -21.79 15.03
C LYS A 286 15.81 -20.81 15.71
N VAL A 287 14.52 -21.15 15.74
CA VAL A 287 13.50 -20.34 16.42
C VAL A 287 13.84 -20.27 17.92
N GLU A 288 14.43 -19.15 18.35
CA GLU A 288 14.70 -18.85 19.76
C GLU A 288 13.49 -18.13 20.40
N GLU A 289 13.27 -18.35 21.70
CA GLU A 289 12.21 -17.65 22.46
C GLU A 289 12.42 -16.12 22.46
N LYS A 290 13.70 -15.70 22.40
CA LYS A 290 14.17 -14.31 22.39
C LYS A 290 15.01 -14.06 21.13
N VAL A 291 14.53 -13.19 20.25
CA VAL A 291 15.25 -12.86 19.01
C VAL A 291 16.44 -11.96 19.31
N THR A 292 17.64 -12.45 19.02
CA THR A 292 18.91 -11.77 19.26
C THR A 292 19.79 -11.85 18.01
N PHE A 293 20.49 -10.78 17.66
CA PHE A 293 21.39 -10.72 16.50
C PHE A 293 22.47 -9.65 16.66
N THR A 294 23.50 -9.68 15.84
CA THR A 294 24.68 -8.79 15.92
C THR A 294 24.70 -7.74 14.80
N GLN A 295 25.46 -6.65 14.99
CA GLN A 295 25.70 -5.68 13.92
C GLN A 295 26.34 -6.35 12.69
N ALA A 296 27.22 -7.34 12.87
CA ALA A 296 27.81 -8.10 11.77
C ALA A 296 26.77 -8.87 10.94
N GLN A 297 25.70 -9.38 11.56
CA GLN A 297 24.61 -10.05 10.84
C GLN A 297 23.74 -9.06 10.07
N ILE A 298 23.48 -7.86 10.61
CA ILE A 298 22.86 -6.77 9.86
C ILE A 298 23.71 -6.45 8.63
N ASN A 299 25.02 -6.25 8.82
CA ASN A 299 25.96 -5.90 7.75
C ASN A 299 26.01 -6.94 6.62
N LYS A 300 25.77 -8.23 6.93
CA LYS A 300 25.70 -9.33 5.97
C LYS A 300 24.31 -9.50 5.33
N GLY A 301 23.33 -8.67 5.68
CA GLY A 301 21.95 -8.78 5.18
C GLY A 301 21.18 -9.98 5.72
N GLN A 302 21.56 -10.51 6.89
CA GLN A 302 21.00 -11.74 7.46
C GLN A 302 19.75 -11.52 8.33
N ILE A 303 19.29 -10.28 8.46
CA ILE A 303 18.14 -9.92 9.30
C ILE A 303 17.02 -9.41 8.42
N ARG A 304 15.84 -10.03 8.52
CA ARG A 304 14.64 -9.64 7.78
C ARG A 304 13.44 -9.48 8.68
N LEU A 305 12.51 -8.64 8.24
CA LEU A 305 11.15 -8.55 8.77
C LEU A 305 10.23 -9.34 7.87
N GLU A 306 9.28 -10.04 8.48
CA GLU A 306 8.18 -10.72 7.80
C GLU A 306 6.86 -10.25 8.38
N HIS A 307 5.83 -10.12 7.55
CA HIS A 307 4.48 -9.82 8.02
C HIS A 307 3.57 -11.03 7.77
N THR A 308 2.90 -11.49 8.82
CA THR A 308 1.74 -12.39 8.70
C THR A 308 0.48 -11.56 8.94
N PRO A 309 -0.41 -11.39 7.95
CA PRO A 309 -1.62 -10.59 8.14
C PRO A 309 -2.49 -11.14 9.26
N LEU A 310 -3.00 -10.22 10.06
CA LEU A 310 -4.01 -10.49 11.08
C LEU A 310 -5.29 -9.78 10.69
N SER A 311 -6.42 -10.17 11.28
CA SER A 311 -7.74 -9.53 11.06
C SER A 311 -7.84 -8.12 11.67
N ASN A 312 -6.73 -7.40 11.79
CA ASN A 312 -6.65 -6.06 12.36
C ASN A 312 -6.59 -5.02 11.24
N ASP A 313 -7.33 -3.91 11.41
CA ASP A 313 -7.38 -2.82 10.44
C ASP A 313 -6.16 -1.90 10.51
N ASP A 314 -5.37 -1.95 11.58
CA ASP A 314 -4.18 -1.11 11.69
C ASP A 314 -3.13 -1.47 10.65
N ARG A 315 -2.65 -0.47 9.90
CA ARG A 315 -1.63 -0.65 8.87
C ARG A 315 -0.22 -0.30 9.37
N PHE A 316 0.05 -0.61 10.64
CA PHE A 316 1.37 -0.44 11.23
C PHE A 316 1.62 -1.36 12.43
N ASP A 317 2.90 -1.55 12.75
CA ASP A 317 3.39 -2.24 13.94
C ASP A 317 4.58 -1.48 14.54
N VAL A 318 4.96 -1.80 15.78
CA VAL A 318 6.12 -1.18 16.44
C VAL A 318 6.94 -2.25 17.17
N LEU A 319 8.22 -2.30 16.82
CA LEU A 319 9.22 -3.15 17.46
C LEU A 319 10.10 -2.30 18.38
N VAL A 320 10.58 -2.87 19.48
CA VAL A 320 11.56 -2.21 20.35
C VAL A 320 12.78 -3.10 20.51
N PHE A 321 13.94 -2.58 20.15
CA PHE A 321 15.23 -3.26 20.27
C PHE A 321 16.01 -2.70 21.45
N GLY A 322 16.55 -3.58 22.27
CA GLY A 322 17.63 -3.28 23.21
C GLY A 322 18.96 -3.47 22.51
N ILE A 323 19.86 -2.53 22.70
CA ILE A 323 21.21 -2.56 22.15
C ILE A 323 22.16 -2.61 23.34
N ASP A 324 23.25 -3.38 23.20
CA ASP A 324 24.29 -3.44 24.22
C ASP A 324 24.69 -2.03 24.69
N GLY A 325 25.03 -1.90 25.97
CA GLY A 325 25.21 -0.60 26.62
C GLY A 325 23.91 0.06 27.10
N GLY A 326 22.80 -0.68 27.10
CA GLY A 326 21.53 -0.33 27.77
C GLY A 326 20.63 0.63 27.01
N GLN A 327 20.98 1.00 25.77
CA GLN A 327 20.14 1.84 24.92
C GLN A 327 18.98 1.03 24.32
N THR A 328 17.85 1.69 24.10
CA THR A 328 16.69 1.08 23.42
C THR A 328 16.26 1.91 22.23
N LYS A 329 15.74 1.27 21.17
CA LYS A 329 15.21 1.95 20.00
C LYS A 329 13.90 1.31 19.55
N ALA A 330 12.86 2.14 19.48
CA ALA A 330 11.60 1.81 18.83
C ALA A 330 11.70 2.02 17.31
N LEU A 331 11.19 1.05 16.55
CA LEU A 331 11.12 1.03 15.10
C LEU A 331 9.67 0.88 14.67
N ILE A 332 9.15 1.86 13.93
CA ILE A 332 7.81 1.86 13.36
C ILE A 332 7.85 1.09 12.04
N ILE A 333 6.93 0.15 11.85
CA ILE A 333 6.76 -0.60 10.61
C ILE A 333 5.43 -0.18 10.00
N ARG A 334 5.44 0.49 8.84
CA ARG A 334 4.23 0.78 8.07
C ARG A 334 3.92 -0.40 7.16
N ILE A 335 2.72 -0.95 7.32
CA ILE A 335 2.26 -2.13 6.59
C ILE A 335 1.50 -1.66 5.35
N GLU A 336 2.11 -1.82 4.19
CA GLU A 336 1.48 -1.46 2.91
C GLU A 336 0.54 -2.60 2.47
N PRO A 337 -0.67 -2.29 1.98
CA PRO A 337 -1.56 -3.32 1.46
C PRO A 337 -0.94 -4.03 0.26
N LEU A 338 -1.16 -5.34 0.15
CA LEU A 338 -0.73 -6.13 -1.00
C LEU A 338 -1.55 -5.73 -2.23
N ALA A 339 -0.86 -5.31 -3.27
CA ALA A 339 -1.45 -4.87 -4.53
C ALA A 339 -1.02 -5.81 -5.66
N LEU A 340 -1.97 -6.08 -6.56
CA LEU A 340 -1.80 -6.96 -7.70
C LEU A 340 -2.42 -6.30 -8.93
N ASN A 341 -1.68 -6.28 -10.03
CA ASN A 341 -2.13 -5.68 -11.28
C ASN A 341 -1.80 -6.59 -12.47
N LEU A 342 -2.76 -6.77 -13.36
CA LEU A 342 -2.67 -7.57 -14.57
C LEU A 342 -2.70 -6.64 -15.79
N PHE A 343 -1.64 -6.62 -16.60
CA PHE A 343 -1.48 -5.62 -17.68
C PHE A 343 -1.49 -6.22 -19.08
N ASN A 344 -1.12 -7.49 -19.25
CA ASN A 344 -1.13 -8.16 -20.56
C ASN A 344 -1.97 -9.44 -20.44
N HIS A 345 -3.22 -9.44 -20.91
CA HIS A 345 -4.13 -10.59 -20.75
C HIS A 345 -5.32 -10.61 -21.72
N SER A 346 -5.36 -9.77 -22.76
CA SER A 346 -6.52 -9.73 -23.66
C SER A 346 -6.44 -10.82 -24.72
N ASP A 347 -5.43 -10.76 -25.59
CA ASP A 347 -5.28 -11.70 -26.71
C ASP A 347 -3.87 -12.31 -26.70
N ILE A 348 -3.81 -13.65 -26.63
CA ILE A 348 -2.60 -14.43 -26.86
C ILE A 348 -2.60 -14.79 -28.35
N THR A 349 -1.57 -14.41 -29.09
CA THR A 349 -1.55 -14.54 -30.55
C THR A 349 -0.39 -15.42 -31.02
N TYR A 350 -0.61 -16.19 -32.08
CA TYR A 350 0.44 -16.97 -32.76
C TYR A 350 0.09 -17.19 -34.24
N GLU A 351 1.11 -17.39 -35.07
CA GLU A 351 0.93 -17.44 -36.54
C GLU A 351 0.42 -18.81 -37.04
N GLN A 352 -0.38 -18.78 -38.11
CA GLN A 352 -0.77 -19.97 -38.85
C GLN A 352 0.43 -20.85 -39.23
N GLY A 353 0.23 -22.16 -39.14
CA GLY A 353 1.26 -23.17 -39.37
C GLY A 353 2.08 -23.49 -38.11
N THR A 354 1.88 -22.76 -37.01
CA THR A 354 2.33 -23.17 -35.68
C THR A 354 1.16 -23.75 -34.90
N THR A 355 1.36 -24.89 -34.22
CA THR A 355 0.31 -25.57 -33.44
C THR A 355 0.39 -25.29 -31.94
N TYR A 356 1.38 -24.52 -31.52
CA TYR A 356 1.59 -24.15 -30.12
C TYR A 356 2.26 -22.79 -29.98
N VAL A 357 2.07 -22.17 -28.81
CA VAL A 357 2.72 -20.92 -28.41
C VAL A 357 3.24 -21.04 -26.99
N VAL A 358 4.52 -20.74 -26.78
CA VAL A 358 5.11 -20.64 -25.44
C VAL A 358 4.70 -19.31 -24.84
N LEU A 359 4.10 -19.36 -23.66
CA LEU A 359 3.65 -18.18 -22.94
C LEU A 359 4.84 -17.39 -22.42
N ASN A 360 4.69 -16.07 -22.44
CA ASN A 360 5.64 -15.13 -21.86
C ASN A 360 4.86 -13.93 -21.27
N ARG A 361 5.58 -12.98 -20.65
CA ARG A 361 4.98 -11.81 -20.01
C ARG A 361 4.15 -10.89 -20.93
N TYR A 362 4.31 -10.99 -22.25
CA TYR A 362 3.51 -10.26 -23.23
C TYR A 362 2.17 -10.94 -23.51
N HIS A 363 2.07 -12.26 -23.27
CA HIS A 363 0.83 -13.01 -23.32
C HIS A 363 0.04 -12.89 -22.02
N LEU A 364 0.72 -13.16 -20.89
CA LEU A 364 0.14 -13.11 -19.55
C LEU A 364 1.13 -12.44 -18.58
N GLY A 365 0.86 -11.18 -18.25
CA GLY A 365 1.74 -10.36 -17.43
C GLY A 365 1.03 -9.72 -16.23
N ALA A 366 1.45 -10.12 -15.03
CA ALA A 366 1.06 -9.53 -13.76
C ALA A 366 2.25 -8.95 -13.00
N SER A 367 1.96 -7.95 -12.18
CA SER A 367 2.87 -7.24 -11.30
C SER A 367 2.26 -7.12 -9.90
N SER A 368 3.11 -7.12 -8.86
CA SER A 368 2.70 -6.93 -7.48
C SER A 368 3.75 -6.08 -6.77
N ASN A 369 3.35 -5.35 -5.72
CA ASN A 369 4.30 -4.74 -4.77
C ASN A 369 4.90 -5.77 -3.80
N GLY A 370 4.37 -7.00 -3.73
CA GLY A 370 4.93 -8.13 -3.00
C GLY A 370 5.80 -9.05 -3.86
N ASP A 371 5.94 -10.29 -3.41
CA ASP A 371 6.70 -11.31 -4.17
C ASP A 371 5.93 -11.74 -5.43
N ARG A 372 6.41 -11.28 -6.58
CA ARG A 372 5.84 -11.58 -7.90
C ARG A 372 5.85 -13.07 -8.24
N SER A 373 6.78 -13.86 -7.68
CA SER A 373 6.86 -15.30 -7.94
C SER A 373 5.71 -16.08 -7.31
N LYS A 374 5.07 -15.52 -6.27
CA LYS A 374 3.90 -16.09 -5.59
C LYS A 374 2.58 -15.79 -6.31
N ILE A 375 2.60 -15.06 -7.42
CA ILE A 375 1.38 -14.82 -8.21
C ILE A 375 1.05 -16.10 -8.97
N ILE A 376 -0.14 -16.63 -8.74
CA ILE A 376 -0.67 -17.85 -9.33
C ILE A 376 -1.82 -17.48 -10.27
N TYR A 377 -1.77 -18.05 -11.47
CA TYR A 377 -2.86 -18.13 -12.42
C TYR A 377 -3.53 -19.49 -12.24
N ASN A 378 -4.82 -19.50 -11.91
CA ASN A 378 -5.60 -20.73 -11.78
C ASN A 378 -6.67 -20.79 -12.87
N ILE A 379 -6.61 -21.78 -13.74
CA ILE A 379 -7.53 -21.91 -14.88
C ILE A 379 -8.87 -22.43 -14.35
N THR A 380 -9.90 -21.57 -14.40
CA THR A 380 -11.26 -21.91 -13.95
C THR A 380 -12.11 -22.53 -15.06
N LYS A 381 -11.89 -22.09 -16.31
CA LYS A 381 -12.49 -22.69 -17.50
C LYS A 381 -11.37 -22.92 -18.52
N PRO A 382 -11.03 -24.18 -18.85
CA PRO A 382 -9.99 -24.45 -19.84
C PRO A 382 -10.42 -24.00 -21.25
N PRO A 383 -9.46 -23.81 -22.17
CA PRO A 383 -9.76 -23.58 -23.58
C PRO A 383 -10.57 -24.74 -24.18
N GLU A 384 -11.38 -24.46 -25.20
CA GLU A 384 -12.25 -25.44 -25.86
C GLU A 384 -11.55 -26.15 -27.03
N ASN A 385 -10.59 -25.48 -27.68
CA ASN A 385 -9.91 -25.95 -28.90
C ASN A 385 -8.43 -26.33 -28.67
N GLY A 386 -7.94 -26.22 -27.43
CA GLY A 386 -6.57 -26.57 -27.08
C GLY A 386 -6.34 -26.67 -25.57
N THR A 387 -5.10 -26.90 -25.18
CA THR A 387 -4.73 -27.21 -23.78
C THR A 387 -3.40 -26.56 -23.42
N PHE A 388 -3.26 -26.12 -22.17
CA PHE A 388 -1.98 -25.66 -21.62
C PHE A 388 -1.14 -26.84 -21.12
N TYR A 389 0.16 -26.85 -21.45
CA TYR A 389 1.11 -27.87 -21.03
C TYR A 389 2.35 -27.25 -20.39
N TRP A 390 2.97 -28.02 -19.50
CA TRP A 390 4.32 -27.75 -19.01
C TRP A 390 5.35 -28.05 -20.10
N VAL A 391 6.31 -27.17 -20.35
CA VAL A 391 7.36 -27.42 -21.35
C VAL A 391 8.23 -28.62 -20.96
N ALA A 392 8.51 -28.78 -19.67
CA ALA A 392 9.35 -29.85 -19.15
C ALA A 392 8.63 -31.22 -19.00
N GLY A 393 7.36 -31.35 -19.37
CA GLY A 393 6.66 -32.64 -19.32
C GLY A 393 5.28 -32.64 -19.98
N GLU A 394 4.81 -33.80 -20.43
CA GLU A 394 3.53 -33.96 -21.14
C GLU A 394 2.28 -33.85 -20.24
N LYS A 395 2.35 -33.05 -19.17
CA LYS A 395 1.25 -32.86 -18.23
C LYS A 395 0.54 -31.55 -18.49
N GLU A 396 -0.78 -31.58 -18.42
CA GLU A 396 -1.62 -30.39 -18.51
C GLU A 396 -1.36 -29.44 -17.33
N ALA A 397 -1.30 -28.15 -17.63
CA ALA A 397 -1.12 -27.09 -16.65
C ALA A 397 -2.49 -26.47 -16.31
N GLN A 398 -3.07 -26.86 -15.18
CA GLN A 398 -4.31 -26.26 -14.66
C GLN A 398 -4.06 -24.98 -13.87
N TRP A 399 -2.82 -24.77 -13.43
CA TRP A 399 -2.36 -23.57 -12.76
C TRP A 399 -0.87 -23.39 -13.02
N PHE A 400 -0.41 -22.15 -12.96
CA PHE A 400 1.00 -21.80 -13.13
C PHE A 400 1.30 -20.46 -12.47
N THR A 401 2.57 -20.21 -12.16
CA THR A 401 2.98 -18.93 -11.55
C THR A 401 3.39 -17.90 -12.60
N GLN A 402 3.44 -16.63 -12.21
CA GLN A 402 4.04 -15.59 -13.05
C GLN A 402 5.51 -15.92 -13.40
N LYS A 403 6.24 -16.54 -12.48
CA LYS A 403 7.61 -16.99 -12.71
C LYS A 403 7.68 -18.04 -13.82
N ASN A 404 6.77 -19.01 -13.84
CA ASN A 404 6.70 -20.01 -14.91
C ASN A 404 6.45 -19.38 -16.28
N ILE A 405 5.60 -18.35 -16.35
CA ILE A 405 5.39 -17.60 -17.60
C ILE A 405 6.66 -16.82 -18.00
N ASP A 406 7.36 -16.20 -17.04
CA ASP A 406 8.58 -15.44 -17.34
C ASP A 406 9.73 -16.33 -17.80
N ASP A 407 9.83 -17.54 -17.25
CA ASP A 407 10.85 -18.53 -17.58
C ASP A 407 10.50 -19.32 -18.87
N GLY A 408 9.26 -19.19 -19.36
CA GLY A 408 8.78 -19.88 -20.56
C GLY A 408 8.43 -21.35 -20.32
N ASP A 409 8.02 -21.72 -19.11
CA ASP A 409 7.70 -23.10 -18.72
C ASP A 409 6.31 -23.55 -19.18
N ILE A 410 5.47 -22.65 -19.69
CA ILE A 410 4.08 -22.91 -20.05
C ILE A 410 3.89 -22.68 -21.54
N LEU A 411 3.25 -23.63 -22.23
CA LEU A 411 2.80 -23.46 -23.60
C LEU A 411 1.31 -23.74 -23.72
N TYR A 412 0.64 -23.09 -24.68
CA TYR A 412 -0.65 -23.52 -25.19
C TYR A 412 -0.42 -24.34 -26.45
N ALA A 413 -1.07 -25.50 -26.57
CA ALA A 413 -1.09 -26.28 -27.78
C ALA A 413 -2.54 -26.41 -28.29
N GLN A 414 -2.76 -26.07 -29.56
CA GLN A 414 -4.06 -26.25 -30.19
C GLN A 414 -4.24 -27.72 -30.57
N VAL A 415 -5.36 -28.29 -30.12
CA VAL A 415 -5.74 -29.68 -30.40
C VAL A 415 -6.71 -29.73 -31.58
N GLU A 416 -7.69 -28.82 -31.61
CA GLU A 416 -8.69 -28.72 -32.67
C GLU A 416 -8.26 -27.69 -33.72
N LEU A 417 -7.56 -28.16 -34.76
CA LEU A 417 -7.02 -27.29 -35.81
C LEU A 417 -8.08 -26.65 -36.71
N SER A 418 -9.37 -26.98 -36.57
CA SER A 418 -10.45 -26.34 -37.33
C SER A 418 -10.91 -24.99 -36.75
N ALA A 419 -10.41 -24.60 -35.57
CA ALA A 419 -10.73 -23.33 -34.92
C ALA A 419 -9.70 -22.22 -35.22
N TYR A 420 -10.18 -20.98 -35.38
CA TYR A 420 -9.31 -19.80 -35.58
C TYR A 420 -9.03 -19.02 -34.29
N GLN A 421 -9.82 -19.31 -33.24
CA GLN A 421 -9.69 -18.70 -31.94
C GLN A 421 -10.13 -19.68 -30.84
N ASP A 422 -9.67 -19.40 -29.63
CA ASP A 422 -10.04 -20.11 -28.42
C ASP A 422 -10.15 -19.09 -27.27
N SER A 423 -10.67 -19.49 -26.13
CA SER A 423 -10.69 -18.63 -24.94
C SER A 423 -10.72 -19.44 -23.66
N PHE A 424 -10.13 -18.89 -22.61
CA PHE A 424 -10.12 -19.52 -21.29
C PHE A 424 -10.40 -18.49 -20.20
N GLU A 425 -10.88 -18.97 -19.06
CA GLU A 425 -11.14 -18.16 -17.87
C GLU A 425 -10.21 -18.59 -16.74
N PHE A 426 -9.75 -17.62 -15.96
CA PHE A 426 -8.81 -17.85 -14.86
C PHE A 426 -9.03 -16.87 -13.72
N THR A 427 -8.61 -17.26 -12.52
CA THR A 427 -8.39 -16.32 -11.42
C THR A 427 -6.90 -16.05 -11.28
N LEU A 428 -6.59 -14.83 -10.83
CA LEU A 428 -5.23 -14.42 -10.51
C LEU A 428 -5.19 -14.17 -9.00
N GLY A 429 -4.24 -14.77 -8.30
CA GLY A 429 -4.11 -14.53 -6.88
C GLY A 429 -2.73 -14.78 -6.35
N ASN A 430 -2.58 -14.56 -5.06
CA ASN A 430 -1.46 -15.02 -4.26
C ASN A 430 -2.02 -15.51 -2.91
N GLU A 431 -1.15 -15.73 -1.93
CA GLU A 431 -1.53 -16.28 -0.62
C GLU A 431 -2.54 -15.41 0.17
N GLU A 432 -2.69 -14.12 -0.17
CA GLU A 432 -3.53 -13.18 0.60
C GLU A 432 -4.64 -12.52 -0.23
N LEU A 433 -4.47 -12.42 -1.54
CA LEU A 433 -5.35 -11.69 -2.43
C LEU A 433 -5.71 -12.56 -3.63
N GLU A 434 -7.01 -12.72 -3.87
CA GLU A 434 -7.54 -13.30 -5.11
C GLU A 434 -8.31 -12.21 -5.87
N MET A 435 -8.00 -12.06 -7.17
CA MET A 435 -8.71 -11.16 -8.06
C MET A 435 -9.95 -11.82 -8.63
N LEU A 436 -10.88 -10.97 -9.06
CA LEU A 436 -12.04 -11.37 -9.85
C LEU A 436 -11.62 -12.16 -11.10
N GLN A 437 -12.49 -13.09 -11.47
CA GLN A 437 -12.34 -13.92 -12.66
C GLN A 437 -12.04 -13.06 -13.92
N LYS A 438 -11.06 -13.51 -14.69
CA LYS A 438 -10.62 -12.90 -15.94
C LYS A 438 -10.79 -13.88 -17.10
N LYS A 439 -10.88 -13.33 -18.30
CA LYS A 439 -10.95 -14.08 -19.56
C LYS A 439 -9.87 -13.58 -20.50
N SER A 440 -9.20 -14.51 -21.17
CA SER A 440 -8.25 -14.23 -22.25
C SER A 440 -8.66 -14.99 -23.50
N ASN A 441 -8.44 -14.38 -24.65
CA ASN A 441 -8.61 -15.03 -25.95
C ASN A 441 -7.27 -15.54 -26.46
N ILE A 442 -7.32 -16.55 -27.30
CA ILE A 442 -6.19 -17.10 -28.02
C ILE A 442 -6.55 -17.03 -29.49
N ILE A 443 -5.76 -16.35 -30.32
CA ILE A 443 -6.12 -16.02 -31.70
C ILE A 443 -5.01 -16.44 -32.64
N VAL A 444 -5.38 -17.19 -33.68
CA VAL A 444 -4.47 -17.54 -34.77
C VAL A 444 -4.36 -16.36 -35.71
N LEU A 445 -3.16 -15.83 -35.89
CA LEU A 445 -2.86 -14.75 -36.83
C LEU A 445 -2.61 -15.31 -38.23
N PRO A 446 -3.16 -14.66 -39.27
CA PRO A 446 -3.02 -15.14 -40.63
C PRO A 446 -1.61 -14.90 -41.15
N LYS A 447 -1.05 -15.92 -41.81
CA LYS A 447 0.28 -15.85 -42.41
C LYS A 447 0.16 -15.39 -43.88
N ILE A 448 -0.12 -14.11 -44.04
CA ILE A 448 -0.39 -13.46 -45.34
C ILE A 448 0.18 -12.04 -45.34
N GLU A 449 0.67 -11.57 -46.48
CA GLU A 449 0.97 -10.16 -46.70
C GLU A 449 -0.17 -9.53 -47.50
N THR A 450 -0.69 -8.40 -47.03
CA THR A 450 -1.82 -7.70 -47.66
C THR A 450 -1.44 -6.28 -48.04
N GLN A 451 -2.07 -5.79 -49.12
CA GLN A 451 -2.00 -4.38 -49.53
C GLN A 451 -3.42 -3.89 -49.80
N ASP A 452 -3.74 -2.67 -49.36
CA ASP A 452 -5.06 -2.08 -49.60
C ASP A 452 -5.31 -1.88 -51.10
N LEU A 453 -6.54 -2.16 -51.52
CA LEU A 453 -6.97 -1.92 -52.91
C LEU A 453 -7.50 -0.51 -53.05
N ILE A 454 -7.08 0.20 -54.10
CA ILE A 454 -7.65 1.50 -54.48
C ILE A 454 -8.46 1.31 -55.75
N SER A 455 -9.75 1.64 -55.71
CA SER A 455 -10.67 1.48 -56.83
C SER A 455 -11.52 2.73 -57.03
N ASP A 456 -11.80 3.11 -58.27
CA ASP A 456 -12.79 4.17 -58.53
C ASP A 456 -14.21 3.58 -58.51
N ALA A 457 -15.21 4.37 -58.12
CA ALA A 457 -16.60 3.94 -58.07
C ALA A 457 -17.07 3.45 -59.45
N LYS A 458 -17.94 2.43 -59.48
CA LYS A 458 -18.44 1.80 -60.72
C LYS A 458 -17.36 1.14 -61.60
N THR A 459 -16.17 0.91 -61.08
CA THR A 459 -15.12 0.19 -61.81
C THR A 459 -14.95 -1.25 -61.31
N ILE A 460 -14.40 -2.08 -62.19
CA ILE A 460 -14.01 -3.45 -61.87
C ILE A 460 -12.48 -3.50 -61.85
N THR A 461 -11.92 -3.90 -60.72
CA THR A 461 -10.48 -3.98 -60.51
C THR A 461 -10.06 -5.42 -60.28
N GLN A 462 -9.04 -5.87 -61.03
CA GLN A 462 -8.48 -7.21 -60.88
C GLN A 462 -7.65 -7.32 -59.61
N ILE A 463 -7.81 -8.41 -58.87
CA ILE A 463 -7.05 -8.70 -57.65
C ILE A 463 -6.00 -9.75 -57.98
N ASN A 464 -4.73 -9.38 -57.82
CA ASN A 464 -3.58 -10.26 -57.98
C ASN A 464 -2.89 -10.51 -56.62
N ASP A 465 -1.80 -11.26 -56.64
CA ASP A 465 -1.01 -11.65 -55.49
C ASP A 465 -0.36 -10.45 -54.77
N GLY A 466 -0.18 -9.30 -55.44
CA GLY A 466 0.29 -8.06 -54.81
C GLY A 466 -0.67 -7.50 -53.75
N PHE A 467 -1.96 -7.83 -53.80
CA PHE A 467 -2.94 -7.42 -52.80
C PHE A 467 -3.18 -8.46 -51.72
N LEU A 468 -3.16 -9.75 -52.09
CA LEU A 468 -3.42 -10.88 -51.21
C LEU A 468 -2.33 -11.95 -51.42
N ASN A 469 -1.20 -11.81 -50.75
CA ASN A 469 -0.04 -12.68 -50.91
C ASN A 469 0.03 -13.75 -49.80
N ALA A 470 -0.47 -14.96 -50.10
CA ALA A 470 -0.33 -16.12 -49.23
C ALA A 470 0.77 -17.09 -49.70
N SER A 471 1.81 -16.58 -50.40
CA SER A 471 2.91 -17.41 -50.92
C SER A 471 3.65 -18.19 -49.82
N ALA A 472 3.66 -17.67 -48.59
CA ALA A 472 4.26 -18.34 -47.42
C ALA A 472 3.55 -19.64 -47.01
N LEU A 473 2.35 -19.90 -47.55
CA LEU A 473 1.52 -21.08 -47.29
C LEU A 473 1.42 -22.01 -48.52
N VAL A 474 2.21 -21.78 -49.56
CA VAL A 474 2.25 -22.63 -50.76
C VAL A 474 2.60 -24.06 -50.38
N GLY A 475 1.81 -25.03 -50.86
CA GLY A 475 1.86 -26.44 -50.48
C GLY A 475 0.75 -26.87 -49.51
N ASN A 476 0.12 -25.92 -48.81
CA ASN A 476 -1.03 -26.17 -47.91
C ASN A 476 -2.39 -25.78 -48.52
N THR A 477 -2.44 -25.66 -49.86
CA THR A 477 -3.65 -25.32 -50.65
C THR A 477 -4.47 -24.14 -50.06
N PRO A 478 -3.90 -22.92 -49.97
CA PRO A 478 -4.57 -21.81 -49.29
C PRO A 478 -5.88 -21.40 -49.97
N ARG A 479 -6.90 -21.20 -49.15
CA ARG A 479 -8.28 -20.88 -49.52
C ARG A 479 -8.79 -19.74 -48.67
N TYR A 480 -9.64 -18.91 -49.26
CA TYR A 480 -10.24 -17.75 -48.62
C TYR A 480 -11.75 -17.93 -48.55
N LEU A 481 -12.31 -17.73 -47.37
CA LEU A 481 -13.74 -17.62 -47.15
C LEU A 481 -14.06 -16.16 -46.82
N VAL A 482 -15.02 -15.56 -47.52
CA VAL A 482 -15.54 -14.22 -47.21
C VAL A 482 -16.48 -14.36 -46.02
N VAL A 483 -16.01 -13.96 -44.84
CA VAL A 483 -16.76 -14.03 -43.58
C VAL A 483 -17.75 -12.87 -43.53
N ASN A 484 -17.24 -11.65 -43.71
CA ASN A 484 -18.06 -10.45 -43.86
C ASN A 484 -17.78 -9.85 -45.24
N PRO A 485 -18.81 -9.79 -46.13
CA PRO A 485 -18.63 -9.24 -47.46
C PRO A 485 -18.49 -7.71 -47.44
N PRO A 486 -17.90 -7.12 -48.50
CA PRO A 486 -17.86 -5.67 -48.68
C PRO A 486 -19.27 -5.05 -48.69
N ILE A 487 -19.39 -3.84 -48.15
CA ILE A 487 -20.65 -3.07 -48.11
C ILE A 487 -20.83 -2.27 -49.41
N TYR A 488 -19.74 -1.71 -49.94
CA TYR A 488 -19.72 -0.82 -51.10
C TYR A 488 -19.15 -1.47 -52.36
N GLY A 489 -19.12 -2.80 -52.40
CA GLY A 489 -18.73 -3.53 -53.59
C GLY A 489 -19.07 -5.01 -53.52
N ARG A 490 -18.49 -5.77 -54.45
CA ARG A 490 -18.57 -7.23 -54.45
C ARG A 490 -17.32 -7.88 -55.04
N LEU A 491 -16.93 -9.02 -54.49
CA LEU A 491 -15.92 -9.91 -55.05
C LEU A 491 -16.59 -10.91 -56.00
N PHE A 492 -15.97 -11.18 -57.15
CA PHE A 492 -16.45 -12.22 -58.06
C PHE A 492 -15.31 -12.87 -58.85
N LEU A 493 -15.55 -14.07 -59.40
CA LEU A 493 -14.58 -14.81 -60.22
C LEU A 493 -14.96 -14.76 -61.70
N HIS A 494 -14.00 -14.54 -62.60
CA HIS A 494 -14.25 -14.63 -64.04
C HIS A 494 -14.55 -16.09 -64.48
N PRO A 495 -15.57 -16.34 -65.34
CA PRO A 495 -16.46 -15.39 -66.03
C PRO A 495 -17.77 -15.06 -65.30
N LYS A 496 -17.96 -15.50 -64.04
CA LYS A 496 -19.17 -15.28 -63.24
C LYS A 496 -19.26 -13.85 -62.70
N LEU A 497 -19.54 -12.89 -63.61
CA LEU A 497 -19.48 -11.44 -63.37
C LEU A 497 -20.54 -10.86 -62.41
N ASN A 498 -21.59 -11.61 -62.06
CA ASN A 498 -22.76 -11.10 -61.34
C ASN A 498 -23.06 -11.74 -59.98
N GLU A 499 -22.25 -12.71 -59.55
CA GLU A 499 -22.46 -13.40 -58.28
C GLU A 499 -21.34 -13.01 -57.31
N SER A 500 -21.72 -12.47 -56.15
CA SER A 500 -20.79 -12.26 -55.05
C SER A 500 -20.29 -13.61 -54.58
N ILE A 501 -18.99 -13.83 -54.62
CA ILE A 501 -18.40 -15.08 -54.13
C ILE A 501 -18.26 -15.04 -52.61
N ILE A 502 -18.45 -16.20 -51.99
CA ILE A 502 -18.13 -16.42 -50.58
C ILE A 502 -16.81 -17.19 -50.41
N PHE A 503 -16.24 -17.69 -51.50
CA PHE A 503 -15.07 -18.56 -51.48
C PHE A 503 -14.22 -18.39 -52.74
N PHE A 504 -12.90 -18.39 -52.58
CA PHE A 504 -11.93 -18.47 -53.68
C PHE A 504 -10.61 -19.10 -53.21
N THR A 505 -9.80 -19.55 -54.16
CA THR A 505 -8.49 -20.15 -53.88
C THR A 505 -7.35 -19.17 -54.13
N HIS A 506 -6.19 -19.41 -53.55
CA HIS A 506 -5.01 -18.61 -53.88
C HIS A 506 -4.56 -18.77 -55.34
N ASP A 507 -4.85 -19.91 -55.97
CA ASP A 507 -4.63 -20.12 -57.41
C ASP A 507 -5.51 -19.19 -58.26
N ASP A 508 -6.74 -18.89 -57.82
CA ASP A 508 -7.60 -17.92 -58.50
C ASP A 508 -7.01 -16.49 -58.46
N VAL A 509 -6.32 -16.13 -57.37
CA VAL A 509 -5.61 -14.85 -57.22
C VAL A 509 -4.40 -14.79 -58.15
N ILE A 510 -3.55 -15.82 -58.13
CA ILE A 510 -2.33 -15.89 -58.97
C ILE A 510 -2.68 -15.94 -60.46
N GLN A 511 -3.74 -16.66 -60.84
CA GLN A 511 -4.20 -16.72 -62.23
C GLN A 511 -5.03 -15.48 -62.65
N GLY A 512 -5.19 -14.50 -61.76
CA GLY A 512 -5.89 -13.24 -62.05
C GLY A 512 -7.38 -13.41 -62.34
N LYS A 513 -8.02 -14.43 -61.76
CA LYS A 513 -9.46 -14.70 -61.93
C LYS A 513 -10.35 -13.91 -60.97
N LEU A 514 -9.78 -13.36 -59.90
CA LEU A 514 -10.49 -12.62 -58.86
C LEU A 514 -10.61 -11.14 -59.19
N PHE A 515 -11.80 -10.58 -59.03
CA PHE A 515 -12.10 -9.17 -59.30
C PHE A 515 -12.96 -8.56 -58.19
N PHE A 516 -12.76 -7.27 -57.94
CA PHE A 516 -13.62 -6.43 -57.12
C PHE A 516 -14.41 -5.47 -58.00
N HIS A 517 -15.73 -5.42 -57.83
CA HIS A 517 -16.60 -4.41 -58.46
C HIS A 517 -17.02 -3.39 -57.40
N ALA A 518 -16.54 -2.16 -57.53
CA ALA A 518 -16.92 -1.05 -56.67
C ALA A 518 -18.31 -0.52 -57.05
N PHE A 519 -19.18 -0.33 -56.08
CA PHE A 519 -20.49 0.29 -56.28
C PHE A 519 -20.35 1.82 -56.40
N ASP A 520 -21.49 2.49 -56.68
CA ASP A 520 -21.53 3.95 -56.71
C ASP A 520 -21.43 4.49 -55.29
N VAL A 521 -20.54 5.46 -55.09
CA VAL A 521 -20.37 6.15 -53.81
C VAL A 521 -20.29 7.66 -54.07
N ASP A 522 -20.96 8.44 -53.23
CA ASP A 522 -20.99 9.91 -53.34
C ASP A 522 -19.72 10.56 -52.74
N GLU A 523 -19.09 9.89 -51.78
CA GLU A 523 -17.86 10.31 -51.11
C GLU A 523 -16.86 9.15 -51.09
N ARG A 524 -15.60 9.47 -50.77
CA ARG A 524 -14.55 8.45 -50.60
C ARG A 524 -14.88 7.58 -49.39
N VAL A 525 -14.93 6.27 -49.58
CA VAL A 525 -15.23 5.30 -48.51
C VAL A 525 -14.12 4.25 -48.41
N ASP A 526 -13.83 3.83 -47.18
CA ASP A 526 -13.02 2.64 -46.90
C ASP A 526 -13.97 1.47 -46.65
N ASP A 527 -13.94 0.49 -47.55
CA ASP A 527 -14.77 -0.71 -47.49
C ASP A 527 -13.96 -1.87 -46.92
N GLU A 528 -14.49 -2.53 -45.90
CA GLU A 528 -13.78 -3.57 -45.15
C GLU A 528 -14.33 -4.96 -45.54
N ILE A 529 -13.43 -5.88 -45.87
CA ILE A 529 -13.75 -7.27 -46.18
C ILE A 529 -13.08 -8.17 -45.14
N GLU A 530 -13.86 -8.92 -44.37
CA GLU A 530 -13.29 -9.92 -43.45
C GLU A 530 -13.14 -11.25 -44.16
N LEU A 531 -11.90 -11.73 -44.25
CA LEU A 531 -11.54 -12.98 -44.90
C LEU A 531 -11.00 -13.98 -43.87
N GLU A 532 -11.41 -15.24 -43.99
CA GLU A 532 -10.81 -16.37 -43.30
C GLU A 532 -9.88 -17.11 -44.27
N LEU A 533 -8.58 -17.09 -43.98
CA LEU A 533 -7.56 -17.85 -44.69
C LEU A 533 -7.40 -19.22 -44.04
N ARG A 534 -7.47 -20.29 -44.83
CA ARG A 534 -7.32 -21.67 -44.34
C ARG A 534 -6.74 -22.60 -45.41
N GLY A 535 -6.37 -23.82 -45.04
CA GLY A 535 -5.78 -24.82 -45.93
C GLY A 535 -5.85 -26.22 -45.34
N ASP A 536 -5.39 -27.24 -46.07
CA ASP A 536 -5.59 -28.65 -45.70
C ASP A 536 -4.83 -29.09 -44.42
N SER A 537 -3.82 -28.33 -43.97
CA SER A 537 -3.04 -28.64 -42.76
C SER A 537 -2.62 -27.39 -41.98
N ILE A 538 -3.39 -26.31 -42.14
CA ILE A 538 -3.18 -25.06 -41.40
C ILE A 538 -4.50 -24.63 -40.76
N GLN A 539 -4.42 -24.11 -39.54
CA GLN A 539 -5.59 -23.59 -38.84
C GLN A 539 -6.19 -22.44 -39.62
N PRO A 540 -7.51 -22.20 -39.57
CA PRO A 540 -8.09 -20.99 -40.12
C PRO A 540 -7.58 -19.76 -39.33
N ALA A 541 -7.42 -18.64 -40.01
CA ALA A 541 -7.16 -17.34 -39.38
C ALA A 541 -7.90 -16.24 -40.13
N ARG A 542 -8.38 -15.26 -39.38
CA ARG A 542 -9.20 -14.18 -39.93
C ARG A 542 -8.41 -12.88 -39.97
N PHE A 543 -8.63 -12.10 -41.03
CA PHE A 543 -8.12 -10.74 -41.16
C PHE A 543 -9.12 -9.88 -41.91
N LYS A 544 -8.98 -8.57 -41.70
CA LYS A 544 -9.71 -7.54 -42.43
C LYS A 544 -8.82 -7.02 -43.55
N TRP A 545 -9.38 -6.92 -44.74
CA TRP A 545 -8.73 -6.36 -45.92
C TRP A 545 -9.51 -5.13 -46.39
N HIS A 546 -8.81 -4.04 -46.64
CA HIS A 546 -9.40 -2.73 -46.87
C HIS A 546 -9.37 -2.35 -48.35
N VAL A 547 -10.46 -1.73 -48.81
CA VAL A 547 -10.65 -1.24 -50.17
C VAL A 547 -11.08 0.22 -50.14
N ASP A 548 -10.19 1.10 -50.58
CA ASP A 548 -10.45 2.53 -50.72
C ASP A 548 -11.18 2.81 -52.04
N ILE A 549 -12.45 3.19 -51.94
CA ILE A 549 -13.30 3.50 -53.09
C ILE A 549 -13.42 5.01 -53.26
N ARG A 550 -13.02 5.51 -54.44
CA ARG A 550 -13.06 6.94 -54.78
C ARG A 550 -14.28 7.28 -55.61
N PRO A 551 -14.99 8.38 -55.34
CA PRO A 551 -16.11 8.79 -56.18
C PRO A 551 -15.62 9.18 -57.58
N VAL A 552 -16.39 8.85 -58.61
CA VAL A 552 -16.10 9.29 -59.98
C VAL A 552 -16.45 10.77 -60.11
N ASP A 553 -15.46 11.60 -60.46
CA ASP A 553 -15.66 13.05 -60.67
C ASP A 553 -16.69 13.31 -61.78
N LYS A 554 -17.84 13.89 -61.42
CA LYS A 554 -18.91 14.30 -62.36
C LYS A 554 -18.55 15.52 -63.23
N ARG A 555 -17.26 15.85 -63.42
CA ARG A 555 -16.79 17.09 -64.10
C ARG A 555 -16.29 16.91 -65.54
N LEU A 556 -16.72 15.87 -66.25
CA LEU A 556 -16.55 15.79 -67.71
C LEU A 556 -17.91 15.60 -68.40
N GLY A 557 -18.69 16.68 -68.42
CA GLY A 557 -19.87 16.82 -69.27
C GLY A 557 -19.51 17.45 -70.61
N ILE A 558 -19.63 16.65 -71.68
CA ILE A 558 -20.15 16.99 -73.02
C ILE A 558 -19.77 18.38 -73.58
N VAL A 559 -18.88 18.38 -74.56
CA VAL A 559 -18.67 19.49 -75.50
C VAL A 559 -19.76 19.40 -76.58
N GLU A 560 -20.64 20.39 -76.67
CA GLU A 560 -21.43 20.68 -77.88
C GLU A 560 -21.05 22.06 -78.46
N PRO A 561 -21.03 22.22 -79.80
CA PRO A 561 -20.45 23.39 -80.45
C PRO A 561 -21.41 24.58 -80.57
N ASN A 562 -20.80 25.76 -80.42
CA ASN A 562 -21.33 27.13 -80.57
C ASN A 562 -22.44 27.35 -81.63
N SER A 563 -23.48 28.07 -81.22
CA SER A 563 -24.21 29.01 -82.09
C SER A 563 -24.55 30.32 -81.34
N ARG A 564 -24.32 31.44 -82.03
CA ARG A 564 -24.31 32.86 -81.59
C ARG A 564 -25.70 33.50 -81.39
N ARG A 565 -25.64 34.65 -80.69
CA ARG A 565 -26.56 35.84 -80.59
C ARG A 565 -27.42 35.87 -79.34
N ASP A 566 -27.72 36.99 -78.70
CA ASP A 566 -27.15 38.34 -78.57
C ASP A 566 -27.76 38.93 -77.27
N LYS A 567 -26.98 39.78 -76.59
CA LYS A 567 -27.26 40.82 -75.56
C LYS A 567 -28.67 40.94 -74.91
N GLU A 568 -28.72 41.05 -73.58
CA GLU A 568 -28.95 42.31 -72.83
C GLU A 568 -28.95 42.15 -71.28
N ASN A 569 -28.29 43.12 -70.63
CA ASN A 569 -28.33 43.70 -69.27
C ASN A 569 -29.12 43.03 -68.11
N GLU A 570 -28.49 42.87 -66.93
CA GLU A 570 -28.66 43.78 -65.77
C GLU A 570 -27.74 43.48 -64.55
N GLU A 571 -27.16 44.57 -64.05
CA GLU A 571 -26.65 44.98 -62.73
C GLU A 571 -26.27 44.01 -61.58
N ILE A 572 -24.95 44.04 -61.28
CA ILE A 572 -24.28 44.40 -60.01
C ILE A 572 -25.10 44.29 -58.70
N ASN A 573 -24.66 43.37 -57.81
CA ASN A 573 -24.55 43.69 -56.38
C ASN A 573 -23.29 43.08 -55.76
N ARG A 574 -22.53 43.96 -55.10
CA ARG A 574 -21.22 43.72 -54.46
C ARG A 574 -21.36 42.91 -53.16
N ALA A 575 -20.42 41.99 -52.94
CA ALA A 575 -19.76 41.81 -51.64
C ALA A 575 -18.39 41.12 -51.82
N THR A 576 -17.30 41.88 -51.65
CA THR A 576 -15.97 41.34 -51.33
C THR A 576 -15.95 40.83 -49.89
N PRO A 577 -15.18 39.79 -49.53
CA PRO A 577 -13.83 40.11 -49.03
C PRO A 577 -12.70 39.10 -49.35
N LYS A 578 -11.53 39.70 -49.61
CA LYS A 578 -10.20 39.40 -49.03
C LYS A 578 -9.45 38.14 -49.49
N MET A 579 -8.49 38.38 -50.39
CA MET A 579 -7.21 37.67 -50.39
C MET A 579 -6.35 38.08 -49.18
N ALA A 580 -5.74 37.09 -48.54
CA ALA A 580 -4.50 37.17 -47.77
C ALA A 580 -3.77 35.81 -47.91
N PRO A 581 -2.44 35.76 -47.77
CA PRO A 581 -1.56 35.19 -48.80
C PRO A 581 -1.17 33.72 -48.55
N GLU A 582 -0.78 33.05 -49.64
CA GLU A 582 -0.09 31.76 -49.64
C GLU A 582 1.20 31.84 -48.81
N LEU A 583 1.23 31.09 -47.70
CA LEU A 583 2.45 30.83 -46.93
C LEU A 583 3.00 29.46 -47.34
N SER A 584 4.10 29.51 -48.08
CA SER A 584 5.04 28.46 -48.50
C SER A 584 4.74 27.01 -48.08
N GLN A 585 4.54 26.14 -49.08
CA GLN A 585 4.45 24.67 -48.98
C GLN A 585 5.72 23.97 -48.43
N HIS A 586 6.75 24.71 -48.01
CA HIS A 586 8.01 24.17 -47.51
C HIS A 586 8.14 24.14 -45.98
N LEU A 587 7.20 24.75 -45.25
CA LEU A 587 7.26 24.81 -43.78
C LEU A 587 7.18 23.43 -43.09
N PRO A 588 6.31 22.48 -43.52
CA PRO A 588 6.23 21.16 -42.88
C PRO A 588 7.50 20.33 -43.09
N VAL A 589 8.12 20.45 -44.26
CA VAL A 589 9.34 19.71 -44.62
C VAL A 589 10.54 20.23 -43.83
N LEU A 590 10.65 21.55 -43.63
CA LEU A 590 11.70 22.15 -42.79
C LEU A 590 11.56 21.77 -41.31
N ILE A 591 10.32 21.64 -40.81
CA ILE A 591 10.06 21.16 -39.44
C ILE A 591 10.47 19.69 -39.31
N LEU A 592 10.15 18.84 -40.29
CA LEU A 592 10.52 17.42 -40.28
C LEU A 592 12.04 17.23 -40.29
N VAL A 593 12.76 17.99 -41.13
CA VAL A 593 14.23 17.97 -41.18
C VAL A 593 14.84 18.46 -39.87
N GLY A 594 14.26 19.49 -39.25
CA GLY A 594 14.68 19.99 -37.94
C GLY A 594 14.53 18.96 -36.82
N VAL A 595 13.43 18.20 -36.80
CA VAL A 595 13.18 17.13 -35.81
C VAL A 595 14.15 15.96 -36.00
N ILE A 596 14.46 15.58 -37.25
CA ILE A 596 15.45 14.53 -37.54
C ILE A 596 16.85 14.97 -37.10
N LEU A 597 17.25 16.22 -37.37
CA LEU A 597 18.55 16.74 -36.93
C LEU A 597 18.65 16.82 -35.40
N ALA A 598 17.57 17.22 -34.72
CA ALA A 598 17.54 17.28 -33.26
C ALA A 598 17.64 15.88 -32.62
N THR A 599 16.93 14.89 -33.16
CA THR A 599 16.99 13.50 -32.66
C THR A 599 18.36 12.87 -32.88
N VAL A 600 19.01 13.09 -34.03
CA VAL A 600 20.39 12.66 -34.29
C VAL A 600 21.37 13.36 -33.35
N CYS A 601 21.23 14.66 -33.11
CA CYS A 601 22.07 15.39 -32.14
C CYS A 601 21.90 14.83 -30.71
N ILE A 602 20.67 14.56 -30.28
CA ILE A 602 20.41 13.97 -28.95
C ILE A 602 21.04 12.58 -28.82
N LEU A 603 20.96 11.75 -29.86
CA LEU A 603 21.58 10.42 -29.89
C LEU A 603 23.11 10.51 -29.87
N CYS A 604 23.71 11.44 -30.61
CA CYS A 604 25.15 11.71 -30.59
C CYS A 604 25.62 12.20 -29.21
N CYS A 605 24.87 13.11 -28.57
CA CYS A 605 25.17 13.61 -27.22
C CYS A 605 25.08 12.50 -26.15
N ARG A 606 24.08 11.61 -26.24
CA ARG A 606 23.95 10.44 -25.33
C ARG A 606 25.06 9.41 -25.54
N LYS A 607 25.54 9.24 -26.78
CA LYS A 607 26.66 8.34 -27.08
C LYS A 607 28.00 8.88 -26.57
N ASN A 608 28.19 10.20 -26.59
CA ASN A 608 29.39 10.84 -26.02
C ASN A 608 29.39 10.81 -24.48
N SER A 609 28.24 11.00 -23.83
CA SER A 609 28.17 10.92 -22.36
C SER A 609 28.39 9.48 -21.84
N SER A 610 27.89 8.47 -22.55
CA SER A 610 28.15 7.07 -22.18
C SER A 610 29.61 6.64 -22.42
N SER A 611 30.27 7.18 -23.44
CA SER A 611 31.72 6.97 -23.66
C SER A 611 32.57 7.64 -22.58
N GLN A 612 32.21 8.87 -22.15
CA GLN A 612 32.90 9.55 -21.05
C GLN A 612 32.69 8.83 -19.71
N LYS A 613 31.49 8.31 -19.44
CA LYS A 613 31.22 7.52 -18.23
C LYS A 613 32.04 6.22 -18.19
N LYS A 614 32.12 5.48 -19.31
CA LYS A 614 32.98 4.29 -19.40
C LYS A 614 34.48 4.59 -19.21
N LYS A 615 34.97 5.74 -19.69
CA LYS A 615 36.37 6.16 -19.46
C LYS A 615 36.62 6.55 -18.00
N ALA A 616 35.66 7.20 -17.34
CA ALA A 616 35.76 7.55 -15.92
C ALA A 616 35.75 6.30 -15.03
N ASP A 617 34.89 5.33 -15.31
CA ASP A 617 34.79 4.08 -14.56
C ASP A 617 36.07 3.22 -14.74
N ALA A 618 36.66 3.19 -15.95
CA ALA A 618 37.92 2.51 -16.21
C ALA A 618 39.12 3.17 -15.51
N ALA A 619 39.15 4.51 -15.43
CA ALA A 619 40.21 5.24 -14.72
C ALA A 619 40.13 5.01 -13.20
N ARG A 620 38.92 4.90 -12.65
CA ARG A 620 38.70 4.58 -11.22
C ARG A 620 39.15 3.16 -10.89
N ALA A 621 38.84 2.18 -11.75
CA ALA A 621 39.28 0.80 -11.57
C ALA A 621 40.82 0.64 -11.71
N ALA A 622 41.48 1.49 -12.50
CA ALA A 622 42.94 1.51 -12.58
C ALA A 622 43.58 2.10 -11.31
N ALA A 623 43.00 3.18 -10.76
CA ALA A 623 43.46 3.77 -9.50
C ALA A 623 43.31 2.82 -8.31
N GLU A 624 42.21 2.06 -8.23
CA GLU A 624 42.01 1.05 -7.18
C GLU A 624 43.03 -0.10 -7.28
N ARG A 625 43.45 -0.50 -8.49
CA ARG A 625 44.51 -1.52 -8.67
C ARG A 625 45.90 -1.02 -8.30
N ASP A 626 46.21 0.25 -8.58
CA ASP A 626 47.50 0.83 -8.19
C ASP A 626 47.59 1.02 -6.66
N GLU A 627 46.46 1.29 -5.98
CA GLU A 627 46.38 1.33 -4.51
C GLU A 627 46.53 -0.07 -3.88
N GLU A 628 45.95 -1.10 -4.50
CA GLU A 628 46.11 -2.50 -4.08
C GLU A 628 47.56 -2.99 -4.26
N ALA A 629 48.24 -2.59 -5.34
CA ALA A 629 49.64 -2.89 -5.60
C ALA A 629 50.61 -2.14 -4.65
N LEU A 630 50.25 -0.94 -4.19
CA LEU A 630 51.02 -0.23 -3.18
C LEU A 630 50.91 -0.90 -1.80
N ASN A 631 49.72 -1.39 -1.45
CA ASN A 631 49.49 -2.09 -0.18
C ASN A 631 50.14 -3.48 -0.11
N LEU A 632 50.30 -4.16 -1.26
CA LEU A 632 51.04 -5.43 -1.35
C LEU A 632 52.56 -5.28 -1.24
N ASN A 633 53.12 -4.10 -1.57
CA ASN A 633 54.56 -3.84 -1.39
C ASN A 633 54.92 -3.36 0.02
N LEU A 634 53.95 -2.94 0.83
CA LEU A 634 54.14 -2.55 2.23
C LEU A 634 54.01 -3.73 3.22
N SER A 635 53.45 -4.86 2.81
CA SER A 635 53.32 -6.07 3.64
C SER A 635 54.46 -7.09 3.47
N GLY A 636 55.43 -6.80 2.58
CA GLY A 636 56.55 -7.70 2.27
C GLY A 636 57.86 -7.43 3.02
N SER A 637 57.91 -6.50 3.98
CA SER A 637 59.19 -6.09 4.61
C SER A 637 59.38 -6.46 6.09
N ASP A 638 58.50 -7.24 6.72
CA ASP A 638 58.64 -7.62 8.13
C ASP A 638 58.38 -9.12 8.36
N SER A 639 59.32 -9.98 7.96
CA SER A 639 59.45 -11.32 8.53
C SER A 639 60.81 -11.93 8.18
N ASP A 640 61.86 -11.57 8.92
CA ASP A 640 63.07 -12.39 9.02
C ASP A 640 63.98 -11.94 10.18
N VAL A 641 63.51 -12.02 11.43
CA VAL A 641 64.40 -12.18 12.62
C VAL A 641 63.59 -12.77 13.78
N GLN A 642 63.71 -14.08 14.04
CA GLN A 642 63.87 -14.72 15.37
C GLN A 642 63.37 -16.17 15.37
N GLU A 643 64.30 -17.12 15.32
CA GLU A 643 64.14 -18.39 16.04
C GLU A 643 65.51 -18.92 16.46
N GLY A 644 65.65 -19.19 17.76
CA GLY A 644 66.83 -19.80 18.36
C GLY A 644 67.16 -19.24 19.74
N ILE A 645 66.54 -19.80 20.78
CA ILE A 645 67.16 -20.26 22.05
C ILE A 645 66.07 -20.92 22.93
N HIS A 646 66.38 -22.17 23.29
CA HIS A 646 65.82 -23.08 24.31
C HIS A 646 64.48 -23.79 24.09
#